data_AF-A0A6N6JHZ0-F1
#
_entry.id   AF-A0A6N6JHZ0-F1
#
_cell.length_a   1.000
_cell.length_b   1.000
_cell.length_c   1.000
_cell.angle_alpha   90.00
_cell.angle_beta   90.00
_cell.angle_gamma   90.00
#
_symmetry.space_group_name_H-M   'P 1'
#
loop_
_entity.id
_entity.type
_entity.pdbx_description
1 polymer ?
#
loop_
_entity_poly.entity_id
_entity_poly.type
_entity_poly.pdbx_seq_one_letter_code
_entity_poly.pdbx_strand_id
1 'polypeptide(L)'
;MLMSQFEFTAFAEADLVDGHLGKGVTFVQPTEVPLSFSVNDDDRVLSGDIFDRARDHTGQTAEIVRAGEETGNGGQIYAERGFYASGSDGVRYILVEIEQEGSHENYYTYFGDVPDAGVELTVGRAFNIRTGASYDQLGAGSSAPNIVDIAAGSDDFNLLVRALSTAGLVETVQGLDDITVFAPTDAAFTQLAVDLGFEGDTSDEDAVFDAIVAGLTELGGGDPIPLLTDVLLYHVSAGAKTAEAIDAAETVSTLLDGATFGSEGTELIDNEPDIDNPQIVIPDIQAANGTIQAIDRVLLPVDIPGNTPDTPPEPDAPTLAGIVAASGGEFDADGTDFDLLLNAVEAAGLAGALDDPDADLTVFAPNDAAFVGLAQALGFEGTDEGAAFGYIVDALTLLSGGGDPIPLLKDILLYHVVPEALDSDAVLSAEGIPTLLGASLGVDGLSLVDADPDVADPSLIATDIAASNGIAHVIDGVLLPVDVLQSDGSNSVDFVIGTDEADHISTRKDADFVSGKGGDDDIFLGRGNDVGLGGDGNDQINGQKGDDRISGDAGDDRLNGGRGNDTLDGGDGADILRGGRDADTLTGGADADIFIFNSSSGADTITDFTSGEDLISLHALSVESFEALGEGLSDSDDGAVISVEGIEITLSGVTAGSLTADDFIFG
;
A
#
# COMPACT_ATOMS: atom_id res chain seq x y z
N MET A 1 60.41 -49.40 -5.10
CA MET A 1 60.15 -48.31 -4.13
C MET A 1 58.66 -48.34 -3.91
N LEU A 2 58.25 -48.45 -2.63
CA LEU A 2 56.97 -48.98 -2.20
C LEU A 2 55.76 -48.30 -2.89
N MET A 3 54.94 -49.12 -3.53
CA MET A 3 53.55 -48.81 -3.86
C MET A 3 52.68 -49.09 -2.64
N SER A 4 51.73 -48.20 -2.38
CA SER A 4 50.38 -48.59 -1.97
C SER A 4 49.42 -47.56 -2.57
N GLN A 5 48.97 -47.86 -3.80
CA GLN A 5 47.71 -47.37 -4.34
C GLN A 5 46.57 -47.78 -3.40
N PHE A 6 45.56 -46.95 -3.23
CA PHE A 6 44.23 -47.41 -2.86
C PHE A 6 43.38 -47.39 -4.14
N GLU A 7 43.38 -48.50 -4.88
CA GLU A 7 42.37 -48.77 -5.91
C GLU A 7 41.24 -49.58 -5.26
N PHE A 8 39.99 -49.13 -5.40
CA PHE A 8 38.83 -50.00 -5.23
C PHE A 8 38.20 -50.27 -6.60
N THR A 9 38.53 -51.43 -7.17
CA THR A 9 37.80 -52.05 -8.29
C THR A 9 37.04 -53.27 -7.77
N ALA A 10 35.71 -53.24 -7.81
CA ALA A 10 34.85 -54.40 -8.08
C ALA A 10 33.39 -53.93 -8.21
N PHE A 11 32.83 -53.97 -9.43
CA PHE A 11 31.38 -54.01 -9.62
C PHE A 11 30.91 -55.47 -9.58
N ALA A 12 29.80 -55.70 -8.87
CA ALA A 12 28.66 -56.45 -9.40
C ALA A 12 27.41 -55.96 -8.66
N GLU A 13 26.50 -55.40 -9.46
CA GLU A 13 25.15 -54.98 -9.13
C GLU A 13 24.26 -56.23 -8.93
N ALA A 14 23.49 -56.23 -7.84
CA ALA A 14 22.16 -56.84 -7.68
C ALA A 14 21.97 -57.34 -6.24
N ASP A 15 20.93 -56.80 -5.60
CA ASP A 15 20.34 -57.12 -4.30
C ASP A 15 21.08 -56.64 -3.05
N LEU A 16 20.54 -55.57 -2.44
CA LEU A 16 20.49 -55.14 -1.03
C LEU A 16 20.17 -53.64 -1.04
N VAL A 17 18.94 -53.18 -1.32
CA VAL A 17 17.72 -53.22 -0.48
C VAL A 17 17.99 -52.93 1.00
N ASP A 18 17.38 -51.82 1.44
CA ASP A 18 17.26 -51.26 2.79
C ASP A 18 18.53 -50.67 3.42
N GLY A 19 18.69 -49.36 3.20
CA GLY A 19 19.55 -48.54 4.04
C GLY A 19 19.04 -48.53 5.47
N HIS A 20 19.73 -49.20 6.38
CA HIS A 20 19.50 -49.08 7.82
C HIS A 20 20.85 -48.85 8.52
N LEU A 21 21.31 -47.60 8.49
CA LEU A 21 22.12 -47.04 9.58
C LEU A 21 21.31 -45.89 10.17
N GLY A 22 20.55 -46.21 11.21
CA GLY A 22 19.74 -45.23 11.93
C GLY A 22 20.60 -44.16 12.58
N LYS A 23 20.10 -42.93 12.52
CA LYS A 23 20.46 -41.82 13.42
C LYS A 23 20.55 -42.35 14.86
N GLY A 24 21.65 -42.11 15.58
CA GLY A 24 21.72 -42.44 17.01
C GLY A 24 22.79 -43.46 17.47
N VAL A 25 23.68 -43.93 16.60
CA VAL A 25 24.81 -44.79 17.03
C VAL A 25 25.82 -43.98 17.83
N THR A 26 26.12 -44.41 19.06
CA THR A 26 27.14 -43.78 19.93
C THR A 26 28.44 -44.57 19.99
N PHE A 27 29.57 -43.85 19.98
CA PHE A 27 30.89 -44.43 20.23
C PHE A 27 31.76 -43.50 21.08
N VAL A 28 32.81 -44.04 21.73
CA VAL A 28 33.69 -43.26 22.63
C VAL A 28 35.02 -42.94 21.96
N GLN A 29 35.43 -41.69 22.05
CA GLN A 29 36.65 -41.19 21.42
C GLN A 29 37.95 -41.80 22.02
N PRO A 30 38.88 -42.34 21.21
CA PRO A 30 40.11 -42.98 21.69
C PRO A 30 41.26 -41.99 21.99
N THR A 31 42.29 -42.46 22.73
CA THR A 31 43.52 -41.70 23.07
C THR A 31 44.67 -41.90 22.05
N GLU A 32 45.33 -40.80 21.67
CA GLU A 32 46.22 -40.66 20.49
C GLU A 32 47.66 -41.25 20.59
N VAL A 33 48.19 -41.77 19.46
CA VAL A 33 49.63 -41.92 19.09
C VAL A 33 49.80 -41.78 17.54
N PRO A 34 50.61 -40.85 17.00
CA PRO A 34 50.47 -40.36 15.61
C PRO A 34 51.26 -41.11 14.51
N LEU A 35 50.68 -41.18 13.30
CA LEU A 35 51.28 -41.55 12.00
C LEU A 35 50.57 -40.76 10.87
N SER A 36 51.27 -39.99 10.03
CA SER A 36 50.64 -39.07 9.06
C SER A 36 50.49 -39.59 7.63
N PHE A 37 49.47 -39.12 6.90
CA PHE A 37 49.27 -39.33 5.45
C PHE A 37 48.65 -38.10 4.75
N SER A 38 48.74 -38.05 3.41
CA SER A 38 47.99 -37.11 2.56
C SER A 38 47.49 -37.78 1.29
N VAL A 39 46.24 -37.52 0.90
CA VAL A 39 45.65 -37.95 -0.38
C VAL A 39 45.42 -36.71 -1.25
N ASN A 40 45.77 -36.79 -2.53
CA ASN A 40 45.64 -35.69 -3.47
C ASN A 40 44.62 -36.10 -4.53
N ASP A 41 43.46 -35.46 -4.55
CA ASP A 41 42.47 -35.54 -5.62
C ASP A 41 41.89 -34.14 -5.86
N ASP A 42 41.50 -33.85 -7.10
CA ASP A 42 41.48 -32.48 -7.66
C ASP A 42 40.43 -31.52 -7.06
N ASP A 43 39.59 -31.94 -6.09
CA ASP A 43 38.64 -31.04 -5.42
C ASP A 43 38.66 -31.04 -3.87
N ARG A 44 39.41 -31.91 -3.17
CA ARG A 44 39.73 -31.77 -1.72
C ARG A 44 41.01 -32.53 -1.33
N VAL A 45 41.98 -31.85 -0.71
CA VAL A 45 43.18 -32.49 -0.13
C VAL A 45 42.92 -32.86 1.32
N LEU A 46 42.75 -34.15 1.60
CA LEU A 46 42.66 -34.65 2.98
C LEU A 46 44.04 -35.12 3.45
N SER A 47 44.48 -34.57 4.59
CA SER A 47 45.69 -35.01 5.26
C SER A 47 45.38 -35.28 6.73
N GLY A 48 45.92 -36.35 7.29
CA GLY A 48 45.49 -36.80 8.60
C GLY A 48 46.52 -37.66 9.31
N ASP A 49 46.28 -37.86 10.60
CA ASP A 49 47.02 -38.82 11.40
C ASP A 49 46.17 -40.11 11.54
N ILE A 50 46.73 -41.25 11.15
CA ILE A 50 46.18 -42.59 11.32
C ILE A 50 46.54 -43.08 12.71
N PHE A 51 45.52 -43.42 13.49
CA PHE A 51 45.67 -44.03 14.80
C PHE A 51 45.26 -45.51 14.69
N ASP A 52 46.23 -46.42 14.65
CA ASP A 52 45.94 -47.86 14.71
C ASP A 52 45.59 -48.24 16.14
N ARG A 53 44.30 -48.48 16.39
CA ARG A 53 43.84 -49.00 17.69
C ARG A 53 42.63 -49.91 17.57
N ALA A 54 42.72 -50.96 16.76
CA ALA A 54 41.88 -52.14 16.99
C ALA A 54 42.60 -53.43 16.57
N ARG A 55 43.05 -54.19 17.57
CA ARG A 55 43.35 -55.61 17.45
C ARG A 55 42.23 -56.43 18.10
N ASP A 56 41.46 -57.04 17.19
CA ASP A 56 40.68 -58.28 17.26
C ASP A 56 39.58 -58.49 18.30
N HIS A 57 38.57 -59.20 17.80
CA HIS A 57 37.29 -59.60 18.36
C HIS A 57 37.34 -60.46 19.65
N THR A 58 38.42 -60.47 20.44
CA THR A 58 38.47 -61.24 21.71
C THR A 58 39.16 -60.61 22.93
N GLY A 59 39.41 -59.29 23.03
CA GLY A 59 39.86 -58.76 24.32
C GLY A 59 40.13 -57.27 24.51
N GLN A 60 39.07 -56.52 24.87
CA GLN A 60 39.00 -55.31 25.73
C GLN A 60 39.92 -54.12 25.38
N THR A 61 39.46 -52.89 25.11
CA THR A 61 38.33 -52.12 25.67
C THR A 61 37.85 -51.04 24.68
N ALA A 62 36.64 -51.21 24.16
CA ALA A 62 35.71 -50.12 23.83
C ALA A 62 34.33 -50.65 24.26
N GLU A 63 33.75 -50.05 25.30
CA GLU A 63 32.45 -50.48 25.82
C GLU A 63 31.37 -49.91 24.89
N ILE A 64 30.96 -50.69 23.89
CA ILE A 64 29.85 -50.32 23.00
C ILE A 64 28.56 -50.44 23.80
N VAL A 65 28.03 -49.30 24.25
CA VAL A 65 26.76 -49.21 24.96
C VAL A 65 25.64 -49.23 23.91
N ARG A 66 25.18 -50.45 23.57
CA ARG A 66 23.90 -50.80 22.91
C ARG A 66 23.19 -49.72 22.06
N ALA A 67 23.03 -50.03 20.78
CA ALA A 67 21.71 -50.03 20.15
C ALA A 67 21.65 -51.16 19.14
N GLY A 68 20.68 -52.07 19.32
CA GLY A 68 20.36 -53.11 18.36
C GLY A 68 19.10 -52.73 17.61
N GLU A 69 19.14 -52.85 16.30
CA GLU A 69 17.99 -53.18 15.47
C GLU A 69 18.40 -54.35 14.57
N GLU A 70 17.56 -55.39 14.53
CA GLU A 70 17.71 -56.50 13.58
C GLU A 70 17.47 -55.95 12.18
N THR A 71 18.54 -55.68 11.42
CA THR A 71 18.43 -55.54 9.97
C THR A 71 18.06 -56.91 9.40
N GLY A 72 16.99 -57.01 8.61
CA GLY A 72 16.53 -58.26 8.02
C GLY A 72 17.70 -59.09 7.46
N ASN A 73 17.87 -60.29 7.99
CA ASN A 73 19.04 -61.19 7.88
C ASN A 73 20.21 -60.98 8.89
N GLY A 74 19.92 -60.69 10.16
CA GLY A 74 20.64 -61.28 11.30
C GLY A 74 22.12 -60.95 11.51
N GLY A 75 22.68 -59.91 10.87
CA GLY A 75 24.04 -59.43 11.13
C GLY A 75 24.07 -58.26 12.12
N GLN A 76 25.01 -58.25 13.06
CA GLN A 76 25.30 -57.08 13.89
C GLN A 76 26.28 -56.13 13.18
N ILE A 77 26.15 -54.82 13.42
CA ILE A 77 27.06 -53.80 12.89
C ILE A 77 27.99 -53.33 14.01
N TYR A 78 29.30 -53.30 13.74
CA TYR A 78 30.34 -52.88 14.67
C TYR A 78 31.09 -51.67 14.14
N ALA A 79 31.28 -50.64 14.98
CA ALA A 79 32.27 -49.60 14.72
C ALA A 79 33.65 -50.12 15.16
N GLU A 80 34.56 -50.30 14.22
CA GLU A 80 35.84 -50.96 14.44
C GLU A 80 36.95 -49.96 14.74
N ARG A 81 37.02 -48.84 14.00
CA ARG A 81 38.13 -47.86 14.07
C ARG A 81 37.68 -46.43 13.81
N GLY A 82 38.39 -45.47 14.40
CA GLY A 82 38.23 -44.04 14.15
C GLY A 82 39.54 -43.40 13.72
N PHE A 83 39.53 -42.56 12.68
CA PHE A 83 40.69 -41.83 12.15
C PHE A 83 40.42 -40.33 12.21
N TYR A 84 41.46 -39.52 12.46
CA TYR A 84 41.33 -38.07 12.35
C TYR A 84 41.93 -37.59 11.04
N ALA A 85 41.14 -36.85 10.29
CA ALA A 85 41.58 -36.15 9.10
C ALA A 85 41.45 -34.65 9.31
N SER A 86 42.28 -33.87 8.62
CA SER A 86 42.13 -32.44 8.50
C SER A 86 41.89 -32.10 7.04
N GLY A 87 40.86 -31.30 6.80
CA GLY A 87 40.58 -30.72 5.50
C GLY A 87 41.57 -29.61 5.16
N SER A 88 41.64 -29.29 3.86
CA SER A 88 42.38 -28.13 3.35
C SER A 88 41.80 -26.79 3.84
N ASP A 89 40.58 -26.80 4.39
CA ASP A 89 39.88 -25.69 5.05
C ASP A 89 40.28 -25.50 6.52
N GLY A 90 41.10 -26.40 7.08
CA GLY A 90 41.52 -26.36 8.49
C GLY A 90 40.55 -27.03 9.47
N VAL A 91 39.43 -27.58 8.99
CA VAL A 91 38.46 -28.32 9.79
C VAL A 91 38.99 -29.74 10.06
N ARG A 92 38.82 -30.23 11.30
CA ARG A 92 39.17 -31.61 11.66
C ARG A 92 37.94 -32.50 11.57
N TYR A 93 38.07 -33.64 10.88
CA TYR A 93 37.05 -34.64 10.69
C TYR A 93 37.41 -35.94 11.42
N ILE A 94 36.40 -36.74 11.74
CA ILE A 94 36.56 -38.10 12.24
C ILE A 94 36.00 -39.06 11.18
N LEU A 95 36.82 -39.97 10.68
CA LEU A 95 36.37 -41.07 9.83
C LEU A 95 36.16 -42.31 10.70
N VAL A 96 35.04 -43.01 10.51
CA VAL A 96 34.71 -44.20 11.27
C VAL A 96 34.61 -45.40 10.32
N GLU A 97 35.36 -46.45 10.61
CA GLU A 97 35.28 -47.76 9.96
C GLU A 97 34.19 -48.58 10.64
N ILE A 98 33.26 -49.09 9.82
CA ILE A 98 32.14 -49.90 10.29
C ILE A 98 32.15 -51.23 9.52
N GLU A 99 32.14 -52.32 10.28
CA GLU A 99 32.04 -53.69 9.76
C GLU A 99 30.68 -54.29 10.16
N GLN A 100 30.00 -54.91 9.20
CA GLN A 100 28.83 -55.75 9.50
C GLN A 100 29.28 -57.21 9.52
N GLU A 101 28.84 -57.95 10.54
CA GLU A 101 29.23 -59.34 10.76
C GLU A 101 28.99 -60.20 9.49
N GLY A 102 30.07 -60.55 8.78
CA GLY A 102 30.03 -61.36 7.56
C GLY A 102 30.02 -60.61 6.21
N SER A 103 30.16 -59.28 6.17
CA SER A 103 30.31 -58.48 4.94
C SER A 103 31.66 -57.75 4.88
N HIS A 104 31.94 -57.01 3.80
CA HIS A 104 33.20 -56.26 3.65
C HIS A 104 33.14 -54.89 4.37
N GLU A 105 34.29 -54.44 4.90
CA GLU A 105 34.49 -53.17 5.61
C GLU A 105 34.01 -51.93 4.81
N ASN A 106 33.27 -51.03 5.48
CA ASN A 106 32.86 -49.73 4.94
C ASN A 106 33.42 -48.58 5.79
N TYR A 107 33.80 -47.47 5.15
CA TYR A 107 34.30 -46.26 5.82
C TYR A 107 33.30 -45.12 5.67
N TYR A 108 33.02 -44.43 6.77
CA TYR A 108 32.10 -43.30 6.82
C TYR A 108 32.76 -42.05 7.40
N THR A 109 32.37 -40.87 6.92
CA THR A 109 32.88 -39.57 7.44
C THR A 109 31.84 -38.90 8.33
N TYR A 110 32.24 -38.55 9.56
CA TYR A 110 31.50 -37.67 10.45
C TYR A 110 31.95 -36.22 10.26
N PHE A 111 30.97 -35.31 10.19
CA PHE A 111 31.18 -33.87 10.08
C PHE A 111 30.71 -33.18 11.37
N GLY A 112 31.64 -32.54 12.09
CA GLY A 112 31.39 -31.80 13.33
C GLY A 112 32.70 -31.43 14.06
N ASP A 113 32.63 -30.55 15.06
CA ASP A 113 33.78 -30.20 15.90
C ASP A 113 34.32 -31.40 16.67
N VAL A 114 35.64 -31.55 16.74
CA VAL A 114 36.30 -32.66 17.45
C VAL A 114 36.32 -32.37 18.97
N PRO A 115 35.62 -33.16 19.82
CA PRO A 115 35.70 -32.99 21.27
C PRO A 115 36.96 -33.63 21.87
N ASP A 116 37.15 -33.48 23.19
CA ASP A 116 38.28 -34.05 23.94
C ASP A 116 38.19 -35.58 24.08
N ALA A 117 39.35 -36.27 24.04
CA ALA A 117 39.43 -37.73 24.13
C ALA A 117 38.61 -38.33 25.30
N GLY A 118 37.80 -39.35 25.00
CA GLY A 118 36.91 -40.03 25.94
C GLY A 118 35.45 -39.57 25.93
N VAL A 119 35.06 -38.63 25.06
CA VAL A 119 33.67 -38.19 24.88
C VAL A 119 32.87 -39.20 24.03
N GLU A 120 31.60 -39.39 24.40
CA GLU A 120 30.63 -40.21 23.65
C GLU A 120 30.04 -39.37 22.51
N LEU A 121 30.11 -39.88 21.29
CA LEU A 121 29.76 -39.21 20.05
C LEU A 121 28.62 -39.94 19.35
N THR A 122 27.55 -39.21 19.02
CA THR A 122 26.40 -39.73 18.26
C THR A 122 26.55 -39.39 16.78
N VAL A 123 26.47 -40.40 15.91
CA VAL A 123 26.54 -40.17 14.45
C VAL A 123 25.25 -39.53 13.95
N GLY A 124 25.35 -38.30 13.45
CA GLY A 124 24.24 -37.54 12.88
C GLY A 124 24.04 -37.72 11.37
N ARG A 125 25.13 -38.00 10.61
CA ARG A 125 25.14 -38.22 9.15
C ARG A 125 26.39 -39.02 8.74
N ALA A 126 26.32 -39.80 7.64
CA ALA A 126 27.41 -40.68 7.19
C ALA A 126 27.52 -40.75 5.64
N PHE A 127 28.75 -40.75 5.10
CA PHE A 127 29.04 -40.84 3.65
C PHE A 127 30.05 -41.96 3.35
N ASN A 128 29.80 -42.84 2.37
CA ASN A 128 30.73 -43.93 2.01
C ASN A 128 31.89 -43.43 1.12
N ILE A 129 33.12 -43.69 1.55
CA ILE A 129 34.33 -43.18 0.90
C ILE A 129 34.75 -44.04 -0.32
N ARG A 130 34.20 -45.26 -0.50
CA ARG A 130 34.59 -46.15 -1.62
C ARG A 130 34.01 -45.77 -2.98
N THR A 131 32.96 -44.96 -3.06
CA THR A 131 32.30 -44.66 -4.36
C THR A 131 32.34 -43.19 -4.77
N GLY A 132 32.69 -42.25 -3.90
CA GLY A 132 32.82 -40.83 -4.26
C GLY A 132 31.58 -40.22 -4.95
N ALA A 133 30.41 -40.85 -4.86
CA ALA A 133 29.20 -40.50 -5.58
C ALA A 133 27.97 -40.60 -4.67
N SER A 134 27.06 -39.65 -4.86
CA SER A 134 25.66 -39.62 -4.41
C SER A 134 24.91 -40.91 -4.80
N TYR A 135 23.76 -41.14 -4.16
CA TYR A 135 22.81 -42.24 -4.41
C TYR A 135 22.40 -42.41 -5.89
N ASP A 136 22.71 -41.45 -6.76
CA ASP A 136 22.31 -41.35 -8.17
C ASP A 136 22.99 -42.33 -9.15
N GLN A 137 23.80 -43.29 -8.70
CA GLN A 137 24.52 -44.22 -9.60
C GLN A 137 24.23 -45.72 -9.43
N LEU A 138 23.09 -46.09 -8.85
CA LEU A 138 22.60 -47.48 -8.91
C LEU A 138 21.46 -47.61 -9.94
N GLY A 139 21.79 -48.10 -11.13
CA GLY A 139 20.82 -48.61 -12.11
C GLY A 139 20.76 -47.83 -13.43
N ALA A 140 21.38 -48.39 -14.47
CA ALA A 140 21.28 -47.92 -15.85
C ALA A 140 19.82 -47.88 -16.33
N GLY A 141 19.22 -46.69 -16.35
CA GLY A 141 17.91 -46.46 -16.97
C GLY A 141 17.18 -45.16 -16.64
N SER A 142 17.53 -44.41 -15.59
CA SER A 142 16.81 -43.17 -15.26
C SER A 142 17.59 -41.95 -15.74
N SER A 143 16.94 -41.08 -16.51
CA SER A 143 17.30 -39.66 -16.56
C SER A 143 17.45 -39.15 -15.12
N ALA A 144 18.30 -38.13 -14.91
CA ALA A 144 18.24 -37.39 -13.64
C ALA A 144 16.75 -37.06 -13.35
N PRO A 145 16.29 -37.20 -12.10
CA PRO A 145 14.89 -36.91 -11.80
C PRO A 145 14.61 -35.45 -12.16
N ASN A 146 13.46 -35.20 -12.77
CA ASN A 146 13.00 -33.82 -12.98
C ASN A 146 12.57 -33.22 -11.62
N ILE A 147 12.31 -31.92 -11.60
CA ILE A 147 11.97 -31.20 -10.36
C ILE A 147 10.77 -31.83 -9.63
N VAL A 148 9.74 -32.28 -10.35
CA VAL A 148 8.55 -32.88 -9.72
C VAL A 148 8.86 -34.27 -9.14
N ASP A 149 9.71 -35.05 -9.80
CA ASP A 149 10.16 -36.35 -9.29
C ASP A 149 11.02 -36.18 -8.02
N ILE A 150 11.82 -35.12 -7.95
CA ILE A 150 12.60 -34.76 -6.75
C ILE A 150 11.67 -34.35 -5.61
N ALA A 151 10.69 -33.47 -5.88
CA ALA A 151 9.73 -33.04 -4.88
C ALA A 151 8.89 -34.22 -4.34
N ALA A 152 8.40 -35.11 -5.22
CA ALA A 152 7.64 -36.29 -4.85
C ALA A 152 8.45 -37.36 -4.10
N GLY A 153 9.78 -37.30 -4.16
CA GLY A 153 10.69 -38.16 -3.41
C GLY A 153 11.12 -37.59 -2.06
N SER A 154 10.65 -36.39 -1.70
CA SER A 154 11.02 -35.67 -0.47
C SER A 154 9.86 -35.64 0.51
N ASP A 155 10.15 -35.92 1.79
CA ASP A 155 9.18 -35.76 2.87
C ASP A 155 8.89 -34.28 3.21
N ASP A 156 9.67 -33.34 2.65
CA ASP A 156 9.55 -31.90 2.92
C ASP A 156 8.69 -31.15 1.88
N PHE A 157 8.18 -31.81 0.83
CA PHE A 157 7.46 -31.18 -0.29
C PHE A 157 6.11 -31.85 -0.63
N ASN A 158 5.52 -32.59 0.31
CA ASN A 158 4.26 -33.31 0.09
C ASN A 158 3.12 -32.35 -0.31
N LEU A 159 3.02 -31.19 0.35
CA LEU A 159 2.01 -30.17 0.10
C LEU A 159 2.23 -29.46 -1.23
N LEU A 160 3.49 -29.23 -1.64
CA LEU A 160 3.83 -28.69 -2.96
C LEU A 160 3.38 -29.64 -4.09
N VAL A 161 3.67 -30.93 -3.95
CA VAL A 161 3.27 -31.95 -4.93
C VAL A 161 1.75 -32.06 -5.02
N ARG A 162 1.06 -31.95 -3.87
CA ARG A 162 -0.40 -31.89 -3.81
C ARG A 162 -0.96 -30.63 -4.49
N ALA A 163 -0.36 -29.46 -4.27
CA ALA A 163 -0.73 -28.21 -4.92
C ALA A 163 -0.62 -28.31 -6.45
N LEU A 164 0.54 -28.78 -6.95
CA LEU A 164 0.78 -29.00 -8.38
C LEU A 164 -0.22 -29.99 -8.99
N SER A 165 -0.54 -31.07 -8.29
CA SER A 165 -1.54 -32.06 -8.72
C SER A 165 -2.94 -31.44 -8.80
N THR A 166 -3.30 -30.64 -7.80
CA THR A 166 -4.61 -29.98 -7.68
C THR A 166 -4.81 -28.93 -8.78
N ALA A 167 -3.78 -28.13 -9.08
CA ALA A 167 -3.78 -27.16 -10.18
C ALA A 167 -3.61 -27.80 -11.57
N GLY A 168 -3.34 -29.11 -11.65
CA GLY A 168 -3.10 -29.81 -12.92
C GLY A 168 -1.79 -29.42 -13.61
N LEU A 169 -0.79 -28.96 -12.85
CA LEU A 169 0.50 -28.47 -13.35
C LEU A 169 1.63 -29.50 -13.38
N VAL A 170 1.41 -30.71 -12.85
CA VAL A 170 2.45 -31.77 -12.78
C VAL A 170 3.11 -32.04 -14.13
N GLU A 171 2.33 -32.36 -15.16
CA GLU A 171 2.87 -32.64 -16.50
C GLU A 171 3.50 -31.40 -17.14
N THR A 172 2.96 -30.21 -16.85
CA THR A 172 3.48 -28.93 -17.34
C THR A 172 4.89 -28.69 -16.80
N VAL A 173 5.08 -28.74 -15.48
CA VAL A 173 6.38 -28.50 -14.84
C VAL A 173 7.41 -29.58 -15.20
N GLN A 174 6.98 -30.86 -15.33
CA GLN A 174 7.85 -31.94 -15.81
C GLN A 174 8.33 -31.74 -17.25
N GLY A 175 7.52 -31.10 -18.10
CA GLY A 175 7.81 -30.87 -19.52
C GLY A 175 8.58 -29.58 -19.81
N LEU A 176 8.74 -28.69 -18.82
CA LEU A 176 9.61 -27.53 -18.94
C LEU A 176 11.08 -27.97 -18.90
N ASP A 177 11.93 -27.22 -19.60
CA ASP A 177 13.38 -27.38 -19.62
C ASP A 177 14.03 -26.06 -19.21
N ASP A 178 15.16 -26.13 -18.51
CA ASP A 178 15.96 -24.96 -18.09
C ASP A 178 15.13 -23.97 -17.26
N ILE A 179 14.68 -24.40 -16.08
CA ILE A 179 13.91 -23.58 -15.14
C ILE A 179 14.56 -23.52 -13.75
N THR A 180 14.17 -22.53 -12.96
CA THR A 180 14.33 -22.53 -11.50
C THR A 180 12.96 -22.66 -10.86
N VAL A 181 12.82 -23.56 -9.89
CA VAL A 181 11.62 -23.63 -9.03
C VAL A 181 12.00 -23.23 -7.62
N PHE A 182 11.34 -22.20 -7.11
CA PHE A 182 11.36 -21.84 -5.71
C PHE A 182 10.34 -22.73 -5.01
N ALA A 183 10.78 -23.75 -4.28
CA ALA A 183 9.92 -24.81 -3.76
C ALA A 183 9.63 -24.57 -2.28
N PRO A 184 8.39 -24.19 -1.90
CA PRO A 184 8.02 -24.09 -0.50
C PRO A 184 8.02 -25.46 0.15
N THR A 185 8.61 -25.53 1.34
CA THR A 185 8.54 -26.72 2.18
C THR A 185 7.15 -26.94 2.76
N ASP A 186 6.88 -28.11 3.31
CA ASP A 186 5.62 -28.40 4.00
C ASP A 186 5.41 -27.49 5.23
N ALA A 187 6.51 -27.07 5.87
CA ALA A 187 6.48 -26.06 6.92
C ALA A 187 6.07 -24.68 6.39
N ALA A 188 6.50 -24.32 5.18
CA ALA A 188 6.11 -23.07 4.52
C ALA A 188 4.60 -23.03 4.23
N PHE A 189 4.04 -24.11 3.65
CA PHE A 189 2.59 -24.21 3.44
C PHE A 189 1.80 -24.25 4.75
N THR A 190 2.35 -24.89 5.78
CA THR A 190 1.76 -24.87 7.11
C THR A 190 1.67 -23.45 7.66
N GLN A 191 2.71 -22.65 7.49
CA GLN A 191 2.66 -21.24 7.87
C GLN A 191 1.58 -20.51 7.07
N LEU A 192 1.58 -20.63 5.74
CA LEU A 192 0.57 -19.95 4.91
C LEU A 192 -0.86 -20.27 5.37
N ALA A 193 -1.13 -21.51 5.79
CA ALA A 193 -2.43 -21.85 6.34
C ALA A 193 -2.74 -21.05 7.62
N VAL A 194 -1.77 -20.93 8.53
CA VAL A 194 -1.90 -20.13 9.77
C VAL A 194 -2.13 -18.66 9.45
N ASP A 195 -1.37 -18.11 8.50
CA ASP A 195 -1.49 -16.73 8.03
C ASP A 195 -2.89 -16.47 7.43
N LEU A 196 -3.48 -17.48 6.77
CA LEU A 196 -4.88 -17.48 6.31
C LEU A 196 -5.92 -17.77 7.42
N GLY A 197 -5.54 -17.76 8.69
CA GLY A 197 -6.43 -17.93 9.84
C GLY A 197 -6.71 -19.39 10.26
N PHE A 198 -5.88 -20.35 9.87
CA PHE A 198 -6.05 -21.75 10.28
C PHE A 198 -5.63 -22.01 11.73
N GLU A 199 -6.61 -22.31 12.59
CA GLU A 199 -6.39 -22.69 14.01
C GLU A 199 -6.36 -24.21 14.25
N GLY A 200 -6.26 -25.03 13.20
CA GLY A 200 -6.34 -26.50 13.28
C GLY A 200 -5.04 -27.21 13.68
N ASP A 201 -5.01 -28.54 13.51
CA ASP A 201 -3.81 -29.33 13.77
C ASP A 201 -2.81 -29.16 12.62
N THR A 202 -1.74 -28.39 12.86
CA THR A 202 -0.69 -28.09 11.88
C THR A 202 0.16 -29.31 11.49
N SER A 203 0.00 -30.45 12.17
CA SER A 203 0.64 -31.71 11.79
C SER A 203 -0.20 -32.56 10.83
N ASP A 204 -1.46 -32.17 10.59
CA ASP A 204 -2.35 -32.83 9.64
C ASP A 204 -2.29 -32.12 8.28
N GLU A 205 -1.45 -32.64 7.37
CA GLU A 205 -1.27 -32.11 6.02
C GLU A 205 -2.59 -32.03 5.22
N ASP A 206 -3.57 -32.90 5.49
CA ASP A 206 -4.89 -32.83 4.84
C ASP A 206 -5.65 -31.60 5.30
N ALA A 207 -5.65 -31.33 6.61
CA ALA A 207 -6.34 -30.19 7.20
C ALA A 207 -5.68 -28.86 6.82
N VAL A 208 -4.34 -28.82 6.82
CA VAL A 208 -3.54 -27.66 6.38
C VAL A 208 -3.87 -27.32 4.93
N PHE A 209 -3.82 -28.29 4.02
CA PHE A 209 -4.09 -28.03 2.61
C PHE A 209 -5.55 -27.61 2.36
N ASP A 210 -6.50 -28.25 3.04
CA ASP A 210 -7.92 -27.89 2.92
C ASP A 210 -8.17 -26.45 3.40
N ALA A 211 -7.45 -25.98 4.42
CA ALA A 211 -7.51 -24.59 4.89
C ALA A 211 -6.97 -23.60 3.86
N ILE A 212 -5.83 -23.91 3.23
CA ILE A 212 -5.26 -23.07 2.15
C ILE A 212 -6.24 -22.99 0.98
N VAL A 213 -6.82 -24.12 0.56
CA VAL A 213 -7.83 -24.14 -0.50
C VAL A 213 -9.05 -23.29 -0.13
N ALA A 214 -9.48 -23.31 1.14
CA ALA A 214 -10.58 -22.48 1.62
C ALA A 214 -10.21 -20.99 1.58
N GLY A 215 -9.02 -20.60 2.06
CA GLY A 215 -8.55 -19.21 2.00
C GLY A 215 -8.44 -18.70 0.56
N LEU A 216 -7.82 -19.48 -0.33
CA LEU A 216 -7.73 -19.12 -1.77
C LEU A 216 -9.11 -19.07 -2.46
N THR A 217 -10.08 -19.85 -1.98
CA THR A 217 -11.46 -19.80 -2.49
C THR A 217 -12.12 -18.46 -2.17
N GLU A 218 -11.88 -17.96 -0.96
CA GLU A 218 -12.40 -16.67 -0.50
C GLU A 218 -11.75 -15.50 -1.27
N LEU A 219 -10.42 -15.52 -1.37
CA LEU A 219 -9.64 -14.52 -2.12
C LEU A 219 -9.95 -14.53 -3.62
N GLY A 220 -10.07 -15.72 -4.24
CA GLY A 220 -10.27 -15.89 -5.68
C GLY A 220 -11.71 -15.76 -6.18
N GLY A 221 -12.66 -15.34 -5.34
CA GLY A 221 -14.07 -15.18 -5.74
C GLY A 221 -14.82 -16.49 -6.00
N GLY A 222 -14.37 -17.59 -5.40
CA GLY A 222 -15.12 -18.85 -5.28
C GLY A 222 -14.51 -20.10 -5.91
N ASP A 223 -13.64 -20.00 -6.92
CA ASP A 223 -12.86 -21.16 -7.42
C ASP A 223 -11.39 -20.94 -7.03
N PRO A 224 -10.79 -21.81 -6.20
CA PRO A 224 -9.41 -21.64 -5.74
C PRO A 224 -8.38 -22.00 -6.83
N ILE A 225 -8.78 -22.73 -7.88
CA ILE A 225 -7.83 -23.29 -8.86
C ILE A 225 -7.09 -22.20 -9.68
N PRO A 226 -7.74 -21.14 -10.20
CA PRO A 226 -7.04 -20.07 -10.90
C PRO A 226 -5.97 -19.40 -10.03
N LEU A 227 -6.31 -19.01 -8.80
CA LEU A 227 -5.38 -18.34 -7.91
C LEU A 227 -4.24 -19.26 -7.46
N LEU A 228 -4.55 -20.53 -7.15
CA LEU A 228 -3.53 -21.54 -6.88
C LEU A 228 -2.59 -21.75 -8.07
N THR A 229 -3.10 -21.66 -9.30
CA THR A 229 -2.29 -21.75 -10.53
C THR A 229 -1.35 -20.55 -10.63
N ASP A 230 -1.84 -19.35 -10.37
CA ASP A 230 -1.04 -18.12 -10.43
C ASP A 230 0.07 -18.15 -9.37
N VAL A 231 -0.26 -18.53 -8.13
CA VAL A 231 0.71 -18.77 -7.05
C VAL A 231 1.79 -19.75 -7.49
N LEU A 232 1.41 -20.91 -8.04
CA LEU A 232 2.39 -21.92 -8.46
C LEU A 232 3.25 -21.48 -9.65
N LEU A 233 2.72 -20.69 -10.59
CA LEU A 233 3.50 -20.15 -11.71
C LEU A 233 4.47 -19.04 -11.27
N TYR A 234 4.10 -18.31 -10.22
CA TYR A 234 4.93 -17.29 -9.60
C TYR A 234 6.20 -17.88 -8.94
N HIS A 235 6.12 -19.12 -8.46
CA HIS A 235 7.27 -19.87 -7.94
C HIS A 235 8.23 -20.43 -9.01
N VAL A 236 7.95 -20.24 -10.30
CA VAL A 236 8.77 -20.79 -11.39
C VAL A 236 9.39 -19.66 -12.20
N SER A 237 10.70 -19.73 -12.45
CA SER A 237 11.45 -18.80 -13.27
C SER A 237 12.11 -19.50 -14.46
N ALA A 238 12.18 -18.83 -15.61
CA ALA A 238 12.89 -19.35 -16.78
C ALA A 238 14.41 -19.22 -16.64
N GLY A 239 15.15 -20.26 -17.01
CA GLY A 239 16.60 -20.38 -16.88
C GLY A 239 17.00 -20.92 -15.51
N ALA A 240 17.79 -22.00 -15.48
CA ALA A 240 18.34 -22.55 -14.25
C ALA A 240 19.35 -21.57 -13.63
N LYS A 241 19.06 -21.12 -12.41
CA LYS A 241 19.87 -20.15 -11.65
C LYS A 241 20.35 -20.76 -10.34
N THR A 242 21.59 -20.47 -10.01
CA THR A 242 22.14 -20.72 -8.67
C THR A 242 21.68 -19.63 -7.70
N ALA A 243 21.73 -19.89 -6.39
CA ALA A 243 21.42 -18.90 -5.36
C ALA A 243 22.31 -17.64 -5.50
N GLU A 244 23.60 -17.80 -5.82
CA GLU A 244 24.51 -16.68 -6.11
C GLU A 244 24.06 -15.86 -7.35
N ALA A 245 23.50 -16.52 -8.37
CA ALA A 245 23.01 -15.83 -9.55
C ALA A 245 21.65 -15.15 -9.33
N ILE A 246 20.87 -15.63 -8.36
CA ILE A 246 19.61 -15.02 -7.92
C ILE A 246 19.93 -13.73 -7.15
N ASP A 247 20.76 -13.81 -6.11
CA ASP A 247 21.22 -12.66 -5.33
C ASP A 247 21.80 -11.54 -6.23
N ALA A 248 22.62 -11.92 -7.22
CA ALA A 248 23.21 -10.96 -8.15
C ALA A 248 22.22 -10.37 -9.18
N ALA A 249 21.01 -10.92 -9.33
CA ALA A 249 20.04 -10.46 -10.32
C ALA A 249 19.22 -9.25 -9.85
N GLU A 250 19.18 -8.97 -8.55
CA GLU A 250 18.33 -7.97 -7.85
C GLU A 250 16.81 -8.20 -8.03
N THR A 251 16.38 -8.70 -9.19
CA THR A 251 15.00 -9.06 -9.55
C THR A 251 14.94 -10.37 -10.32
N VAL A 252 13.89 -11.17 -10.07
CA VAL A 252 13.66 -12.47 -10.69
C VAL A 252 12.32 -12.46 -11.42
N SER A 253 12.34 -12.70 -12.74
CA SER A 253 11.12 -12.88 -13.52
C SER A 253 10.53 -14.28 -13.37
N THR A 254 9.21 -14.36 -13.26
CA THR A 254 8.48 -15.61 -13.06
C THR A 254 7.78 -16.08 -14.34
N LEU A 255 7.12 -17.25 -14.30
CA LEU A 255 6.27 -17.75 -15.39
C LEU A 255 4.82 -17.26 -15.29
N LEU A 256 4.46 -16.56 -14.21
CA LEU A 256 3.25 -15.77 -14.15
C LEU A 256 3.46 -14.49 -14.98
N ASP A 257 2.59 -14.26 -15.96
CA ASP A 257 2.82 -13.25 -17.01
C ASP A 257 3.01 -11.85 -16.41
N GLY A 258 4.20 -11.26 -16.64
CA GLY A 258 4.55 -9.93 -16.14
C GLY A 258 4.96 -9.85 -14.66
N ALA A 259 4.90 -10.94 -13.90
CA ALA A 259 5.18 -10.92 -12.46
C ALA A 259 6.67 -11.15 -12.15
N THR A 260 7.21 -10.36 -11.23
CA THR A 260 8.60 -10.41 -10.75
C THR A 260 8.64 -10.24 -9.23
N PHE A 261 9.69 -10.75 -8.59
CA PHE A 261 10.02 -10.47 -7.18
C PHE A 261 11.50 -10.07 -7.04
N GLY A 262 11.85 -9.41 -5.94
CA GLY A 262 13.22 -9.00 -5.62
C GLY A 262 14.04 -10.08 -4.91
N SER A 263 15.34 -9.89 -4.78
CA SER A 263 16.18 -10.79 -3.97
C SER A 263 17.36 -10.07 -3.33
N GLU A 264 17.61 -10.33 -2.05
CA GLU A 264 18.78 -9.86 -1.30
C GLU A 264 19.37 -11.00 -0.45
N GLY A 265 20.55 -11.48 -0.83
CA GLY A 265 21.19 -12.63 -0.19
C GLY A 265 20.38 -13.91 -0.36
N THR A 266 19.81 -14.42 0.73
CA THR A 266 18.90 -15.58 0.72
C THR A 266 17.44 -15.18 0.75
N GLU A 267 17.13 -13.90 0.97
CA GLU A 267 15.77 -13.36 1.05
C GLU A 267 15.21 -13.11 -0.34
N LEU A 268 13.96 -13.48 -0.54
CA LEU A 268 13.18 -13.22 -1.75
C LEU A 268 12.13 -12.18 -1.38
N ILE A 269 12.30 -10.96 -1.90
CA ILE A 269 11.43 -9.83 -1.59
C ILE A 269 10.18 -9.95 -2.44
N ASP A 270 9.09 -10.38 -1.82
CA ASP A 270 7.84 -10.68 -2.51
C ASP A 270 6.92 -9.46 -2.63
N ASN A 271 5.82 -9.58 -3.38
CA ASN A 271 4.77 -8.58 -3.54
C ASN A 271 3.68 -8.69 -2.46
N GLU A 272 3.91 -9.50 -1.43
CA GLU A 272 3.07 -9.62 -0.24
C GLU A 272 3.77 -8.85 0.90
N PRO A 273 3.35 -7.61 1.21
CA PRO A 273 4.00 -6.79 2.22
C PRO A 273 3.70 -7.24 3.65
N ASP A 274 2.62 -8.01 3.83
CA ASP A 274 2.03 -8.31 5.13
C ASP A 274 2.73 -9.47 5.86
N ILE A 275 3.41 -10.36 5.14
CA ILE A 275 4.07 -11.55 5.71
C ILE A 275 5.59 -11.52 5.52
N ASP A 276 6.31 -12.24 6.40
CA ASP A 276 7.76 -12.38 6.26
C ASP A 276 8.15 -12.88 4.85
N ASN A 277 9.06 -12.17 4.20
CA ASN A 277 9.66 -12.58 2.93
C ASN A 277 10.25 -14.00 2.98
N PRO A 278 10.04 -14.83 1.95
CA PRO A 278 10.63 -16.17 1.88
C PRO A 278 12.16 -16.15 1.86
N GLN A 279 12.77 -17.13 2.56
CA GLN A 279 14.22 -17.35 2.56
C GLN A 279 14.58 -18.66 1.86
N ILE A 280 15.66 -18.65 1.08
CA ILE A 280 16.28 -19.87 0.53
C ILE A 280 16.99 -20.62 1.66
N VAL A 281 16.35 -21.69 2.13
CA VAL A 281 16.87 -22.55 3.21
C VAL A 281 17.73 -23.71 2.70
N ILE A 282 17.48 -24.20 1.48
CA ILE A 282 18.32 -25.20 0.82
C ILE A 282 18.55 -24.76 -0.62
N PRO A 283 19.75 -24.22 -0.93
CA PRO A 283 20.03 -23.72 -2.26
C PRO A 283 20.45 -24.85 -3.22
N ASP A 284 20.28 -24.57 -4.51
CA ASP A 284 20.96 -25.22 -5.64
C ASP A 284 20.75 -26.73 -5.80
N ILE A 285 19.57 -27.25 -5.46
CA ILE A 285 19.22 -28.66 -5.68
C ILE A 285 19.09 -28.92 -7.19
N GLN A 286 19.96 -29.77 -7.73
CA GLN A 286 20.04 -30.02 -9.17
C GLN A 286 18.98 -31.01 -9.65
N ALA A 287 18.32 -30.68 -10.76
CA ALA A 287 17.32 -31.52 -11.42
C ALA A 287 17.64 -31.67 -12.92
N ALA A 288 17.06 -32.68 -13.59
CA ALA A 288 17.27 -32.87 -15.03
C ALA A 288 16.81 -31.69 -15.88
N ASN A 289 15.77 -30.99 -15.44
CA ASN A 289 15.14 -29.91 -16.17
C ASN A 289 15.33 -28.53 -15.54
N GLY A 290 16.21 -28.40 -14.54
CA GLY A 290 16.41 -27.12 -13.87
C GLY A 290 17.12 -27.19 -12.52
N THR A 291 16.86 -26.20 -11.67
CA THR A 291 17.35 -26.11 -10.30
C THR A 291 16.19 -25.82 -9.35
N ILE A 292 16.23 -26.38 -8.14
CA ILE A 292 15.28 -26.10 -7.07
C ILE A 292 15.98 -25.26 -5.99
N GLN A 293 15.31 -24.20 -5.57
CA GLN A 293 15.66 -23.39 -4.40
C GLN A 293 14.58 -23.67 -3.34
N ALA A 294 14.89 -24.41 -2.29
CA ALA A 294 13.89 -24.69 -1.26
C ALA A 294 13.70 -23.44 -0.37
N ILE A 295 12.45 -23.06 -0.14
CA ILE A 295 12.08 -21.85 0.61
C ILE A 295 11.21 -22.18 1.82
N ASP A 296 11.28 -21.34 2.86
CA ASP A 296 10.60 -21.52 4.15
C ASP A 296 9.26 -20.77 4.29
N ARG A 297 8.90 -19.96 3.29
CA ARG A 297 7.58 -19.34 3.12
C ARG A 297 7.08 -19.55 1.68
N VAL A 298 5.80 -19.35 1.44
CA VAL A 298 5.19 -19.46 0.10
C VAL A 298 5.26 -18.09 -0.57
N LEU A 299 5.73 -18.02 -1.82
CA LEU A 299 5.67 -16.79 -2.63
C LEU A 299 4.23 -16.53 -3.09
N LEU A 300 3.72 -15.33 -2.87
CA LEU A 300 2.37 -14.91 -3.17
C LEU A 300 2.36 -13.77 -4.20
N PRO A 301 1.66 -13.94 -5.34
CA PRO A 301 1.54 -12.90 -6.35
C PRO A 301 0.43 -11.88 -6.05
N VAL A 302 -0.25 -12.04 -4.92
CA VAL A 302 -1.36 -11.22 -4.45
C VAL A 302 -1.20 -11.02 -2.95
N ASP A 303 -1.66 -9.87 -2.47
CA ASP A 303 -1.78 -9.52 -1.06
C ASP A 303 -2.96 -10.29 -0.39
N ILE A 304 -2.74 -10.75 0.84
CA ILE A 304 -3.70 -11.39 1.74
C ILE A 304 -4.22 -10.33 2.72
N PRO A 305 -5.48 -9.85 2.56
CA PRO A 305 -6.02 -8.80 3.40
C PRO A 305 -6.06 -9.17 4.89
N GLY A 306 -5.45 -8.32 5.73
CA GLY A 306 -5.60 -8.35 7.19
C GLY A 306 -4.57 -9.19 7.93
N ASN A 307 -3.37 -9.39 7.37
CA ASN A 307 -2.27 -10.07 8.04
C ASN A 307 -1.08 -9.12 8.24
N THR A 308 -1.32 -7.97 8.87
CA THR A 308 -0.26 -6.97 9.14
C THR A 308 0.99 -7.58 9.79
N PRO A 309 2.21 -7.10 9.43
CA PRO A 309 3.46 -7.63 9.92
C PRO A 309 3.52 -7.68 11.45
N ASP A 310 4.20 -8.73 11.91
CA ASP A 310 4.29 -9.32 13.25
C ASP A 310 4.86 -8.39 14.36
N THR A 311 4.30 -7.20 14.52
CA THR A 311 4.11 -6.62 15.84
C THR A 311 2.62 -6.51 16.06
N PRO A 312 1.97 -7.50 16.73
CA PRO A 312 0.64 -7.26 17.25
C PRO A 312 0.71 -5.92 17.96
N PRO A 313 -0.19 -4.97 17.66
CA PRO A 313 -0.24 -3.74 18.42
C PRO A 313 -0.16 -4.12 19.89
N GLU A 314 0.71 -3.46 20.66
CA GLU A 314 0.82 -3.79 22.09
C GLU A 314 -0.62 -3.94 22.62
N PRO A 315 -0.94 -4.90 23.50
CA PRO A 315 -2.32 -5.10 23.97
C PRO A 315 -2.98 -3.85 24.59
N ASP A 316 -2.19 -2.78 24.78
CA ASP A 316 -2.54 -1.46 25.27
C ASP A 316 -2.23 -0.31 24.27
N ALA A 317 -1.88 -0.60 23.02
CA ALA A 317 -1.62 0.41 21.99
C ALA A 317 -2.93 1.14 21.65
N PRO A 318 -2.90 2.48 21.55
CA PRO A 318 -4.08 3.24 21.18
C PRO A 318 -4.51 2.94 19.74
N THR A 319 -5.80 3.12 19.45
CA THR A 319 -6.31 3.22 18.07
C THR A 319 -5.72 4.44 17.38
N LEU A 320 -5.89 4.57 16.07
CA LEU A 320 -5.50 5.77 15.32
C LEU A 320 -6.16 7.03 15.89
N ALA A 321 -7.46 6.96 16.25
CA ALA A 321 -8.14 8.01 16.99
C ALA A 321 -7.48 8.28 18.35
N GLY A 322 -7.05 7.23 19.06
CA GLY A 322 -6.34 7.33 20.32
C GLY A 322 -4.96 7.97 20.21
N ILE A 323 -4.22 7.77 19.11
CA ILE A 323 -2.94 8.43 18.83
C ILE A 323 -3.15 9.93 18.70
N VAL A 324 -4.12 10.34 17.87
CA VAL A 324 -4.47 11.75 17.66
C VAL A 324 -4.94 12.39 18.96
N ALA A 325 -5.83 11.73 19.70
CA ALA A 325 -6.37 12.23 20.97
C ALA A 325 -5.35 12.27 22.11
N ALA A 326 -4.28 11.49 22.06
CA ALA A 326 -3.24 11.47 23.09
C ALA A 326 -2.35 12.72 23.06
N SER A 327 -2.29 13.43 21.93
CA SER A 327 -1.43 14.60 21.77
C SER A 327 -1.98 15.85 22.47
N GLY A 328 -3.30 16.01 22.57
CA GLY A 328 -3.93 17.20 23.13
C GLY A 328 -5.32 17.41 22.54
N GLY A 329 -6.13 18.30 23.12
CA GLY A 329 -7.47 18.60 22.61
C GLY A 329 -7.94 20.02 22.88
N GLU A 330 -7.06 20.90 23.36
CA GLU A 330 -7.34 22.33 23.50
C GLU A 330 -6.34 23.05 22.60
N PHE A 331 -6.83 23.84 21.63
CA PHE A 331 -5.99 24.69 20.77
C PHE A 331 -4.90 25.37 21.59
N ASP A 332 -3.65 24.90 21.44
CA ASP A 332 -2.53 25.43 22.19
C ASP A 332 -1.51 26.16 21.30
N ALA A 333 -0.23 25.93 21.45
CA ALA A 333 0.79 26.53 20.58
C ALA A 333 1.90 25.53 20.23
N ASP A 334 1.72 24.26 20.58
CA ASP A 334 2.62 23.17 20.27
C ASP A 334 2.30 22.62 18.89
N GLY A 335 2.72 23.30 17.82
CA GLY A 335 2.44 22.85 16.44
C GLY A 335 2.97 21.46 16.02
N THR A 336 3.43 20.62 16.95
CA THR A 336 3.76 19.20 16.73
C THR A 336 2.68 18.22 17.18
N ASP A 337 1.63 18.68 17.86
CA ASP A 337 0.46 17.86 18.19
C ASP A 337 -0.58 17.87 17.06
N PHE A 338 -1.76 17.30 17.36
CA PHE A 338 -2.79 16.94 16.39
C PHE A 338 -4.17 17.43 16.82
N ASP A 339 -4.24 18.49 17.63
CA ASP A 339 -5.53 18.93 18.14
C ASP A 339 -6.41 19.52 17.03
N LEU A 340 -5.82 20.14 16.00
CA LEU A 340 -6.54 20.63 14.82
C LEU A 340 -7.10 19.47 14.01
N LEU A 341 -6.29 18.41 13.83
CA LEU A 341 -6.73 17.18 13.19
C LEU A 341 -7.86 16.50 13.98
N LEU A 342 -7.74 16.43 15.31
CA LEU A 342 -8.77 15.85 16.18
C LEU A 342 -10.09 16.59 16.01
N ASN A 343 -10.07 17.93 16.09
CA ASN A 343 -11.25 18.76 15.93
C ASN A 343 -11.88 18.60 14.53
N ALA A 344 -11.07 18.52 13.48
CA ALA A 344 -11.54 18.29 12.10
C ALA A 344 -12.25 16.93 11.96
N VAL A 345 -11.62 15.87 12.47
CA VAL A 345 -12.16 14.50 12.43
C VAL A 345 -13.45 14.38 13.23
N GLU A 346 -13.55 15.02 14.39
CA GLU A 346 -14.77 15.07 15.19
C GLU A 346 -15.89 15.83 14.46
N ALA A 347 -15.59 16.99 13.89
CA ALA A 347 -16.56 17.80 13.14
C ALA A 347 -17.11 17.07 11.91
N ALA A 348 -16.25 16.34 11.18
CA ALA A 348 -16.64 15.53 10.03
C ALA A 348 -17.35 14.21 10.41
N GLY A 349 -17.42 13.88 11.70
CA GLY A 349 -18.03 12.64 12.19
C GLY A 349 -17.24 11.37 11.82
N LEU A 350 -15.93 11.49 11.64
CA LEU A 350 -15.03 10.39 11.25
C LEU A 350 -14.33 9.73 12.45
N ALA A 351 -14.40 10.31 13.65
CA ALA A 351 -13.73 9.79 14.85
C ALA A 351 -14.07 8.32 15.13
N GLY A 352 -15.33 7.92 14.95
CA GLY A 352 -15.75 6.52 15.15
C GLY A 352 -15.21 5.55 14.11
N ALA A 353 -14.87 6.01 12.91
CA ALA A 353 -14.24 5.19 11.88
C ALA A 353 -12.75 4.98 12.15
N LEU A 354 -12.05 6.02 12.65
CA LEU A 354 -10.65 5.91 13.05
C LEU A 354 -10.44 5.17 14.39
N ASP A 355 -11.52 4.97 15.16
CA ASP A 355 -11.52 4.20 16.41
C ASP A 355 -12.02 2.76 16.23
N ASP A 356 -12.38 2.35 15.01
CA ASP A 356 -12.86 1.00 14.72
C ASP A 356 -11.70 0.00 14.88
N PRO A 357 -11.74 -0.92 15.86
CA PRO A 357 -10.65 -1.87 16.10
C PRO A 357 -10.53 -2.94 15.02
N ASP A 358 -11.57 -3.14 14.21
CA ASP A 358 -11.57 -4.11 13.11
C ASP A 358 -11.08 -3.48 11.79
N ALA A 359 -10.77 -2.18 11.79
CA ALA A 359 -10.22 -1.49 10.64
C ALA A 359 -8.71 -1.72 10.51
N ASP A 360 -8.22 -1.62 9.28
CA ASP A 360 -6.80 -1.67 8.95
C ASP A 360 -6.49 -0.51 8.00
N LEU A 361 -5.88 0.55 8.52
CA LEU A 361 -5.79 1.84 7.84
C LEU A 361 -4.38 2.43 7.93
N THR A 362 -4.00 3.18 6.89
CA THR A 362 -2.92 4.17 7.00
C THR A 362 -3.52 5.55 7.15
N VAL A 363 -3.07 6.31 8.14
CA VAL A 363 -3.43 7.72 8.30
C VAL A 363 -2.19 8.59 8.09
N PHE A 364 -2.23 9.44 7.07
CA PHE A 364 -1.29 10.55 6.94
C PHE A 364 -1.80 11.70 7.81
N ALA A 365 -1.26 11.82 9.02
CA ALA A 365 -1.72 12.77 10.04
C ALA A 365 -0.96 14.11 9.91
N PRO A 366 -1.60 15.17 9.37
CA PRO A 366 -1.03 16.51 9.42
C PRO A 366 -0.97 16.99 10.87
N ASN A 367 0.19 17.52 11.27
CA ASN A 367 0.33 18.19 12.55
C ASN A 367 -0.28 19.60 12.52
N ASP A 368 -0.33 20.26 13.67
CA ASP A 368 -1.00 21.55 13.78
C ASP A 368 -0.25 22.68 13.03
N ALA A 369 1.08 22.56 12.90
CA ALA A 369 1.86 23.44 12.03
C ALA A 369 1.49 23.31 10.54
N ALA A 370 1.09 22.12 10.08
CA ALA A 370 0.64 21.88 8.71
C ALA A 370 -0.67 22.65 8.42
N PHE A 371 -1.65 22.59 9.34
CA PHE A 371 -2.89 23.36 9.20
C PHE A 371 -2.63 24.87 9.24
N VAL A 372 -1.79 25.36 10.16
CA VAL A 372 -1.41 26.77 10.19
C VAL A 372 -0.71 27.18 8.87
N GLY A 373 0.13 26.32 8.32
CA GLY A 373 0.76 26.50 7.02
C GLY A 373 -0.25 26.62 5.88
N LEU A 374 -1.25 25.74 5.84
CA LEU A 374 -2.36 25.83 4.88
C LEU A 374 -3.12 27.14 5.03
N ALA A 375 -3.50 27.53 6.25
CA ALA A 375 -4.21 28.79 6.48
C ALA A 375 -3.39 29.98 5.95
N GLN A 376 -2.07 30.00 6.18
CA GLN A 376 -1.18 31.04 5.69
C GLN A 376 -1.06 31.04 4.16
N ALA A 377 -1.03 29.87 3.52
CA ALA A 377 -1.06 29.75 2.07
C ALA A 377 -2.35 30.36 1.49
N LEU A 378 -3.47 30.17 2.20
CA LEU A 378 -4.77 30.78 1.90
C LEU A 378 -4.89 32.26 2.31
N GLY A 379 -3.86 32.89 2.87
CA GLY A 379 -3.85 34.32 3.18
C GLY A 379 -4.04 34.71 4.65
N PHE A 380 -4.07 33.76 5.58
CA PHE A 380 -4.12 34.05 7.02
C PHE A 380 -2.80 34.68 7.53
N GLU A 381 -2.88 35.88 8.11
CA GLU A 381 -1.75 36.57 8.73
C GLU A 381 -1.65 36.29 10.23
N GLY A 382 -1.32 35.04 10.61
CA GLY A 382 -1.20 34.67 12.02
C GLY A 382 -0.52 33.32 12.27
N THR A 383 -0.37 32.97 13.54
CA THR A 383 0.19 31.67 14.00
C THR A 383 -0.62 31.06 15.13
N ASP A 384 -1.81 31.61 15.42
CA ASP A 384 -2.70 31.09 16.46
C ASP A 384 -3.53 29.96 15.84
N GLU A 385 -3.45 28.76 16.42
CA GLU A 385 -4.05 27.54 15.88
C GLU A 385 -5.58 27.64 15.79
N GLY A 386 -6.23 28.14 16.84
CA GLY A 386 -7.69 28.34 16.84
C GLY A 386 -8.14 29.35 15.78
N ALA A 387 -7.40 30.46 15.61
CA ALA A 387 -7.69 31.43 14.56
C ALA A 387 -7.39 30.89 13.15
N ALA A 388 -6.31 30.11 12.99
CA ALA A 388 -5.98 29.45 11.72
C ALA A 388 -7.05 28.42 11.34
N PHE A 389 -7.49 27.60 12.29
CA PHE A 389 -8.57 26.64 12.09
C PHE A 389 -9.88 27.32 11.74
N GLY A 390 -10.24 28.40 12.44
CA GLY A 390 -11.38 29.24 12.08
C GLY A 390 -11.28 29.78 10.65
N TYR A 391 -10.09 30.25 10.25
CA TYR A 391 -9.83 30.72 8.89
C TYR A 391 -10.00 29.61 7.85
N ILE A 392 -9.54 28.38 8.12
CA ILE A 392 -9.74 27.23 7.23
C ILE A 392 -11.23 26.89 7.12
N VAL A 393 -11.98 26.90 8.23
CA VAL A 393 -13.43 26.64 8.21
C VAL A 393 -14.15 27.70 7.36
N ASP A 394 -13.82 28.98 7.54
CA ASP A 394 -14.33 30.06 6.70
C ASP A 394 -13.95 29.83 5.23
N ALA A 395 -12.73 29.35 4.99
CA ALA A 395 -12.25 29.10 3.64
C ALA A 395 -12.99 27.97 2.94
N LEU A 396 -13.18 26.83 3.62
CA LEU A 396 -13.96 25.70 3.13
C LEU A 396 -15.43 26.09 2.90
N THR A 397 -15.97 26.97 3.75
CA THR A 397 -17.32 27.52 3.58
C THR A 397 -17.41 28.31 2.29
N LEU A 398 -16.45 29.20 2.03
CA LEU A 398 -16.40 29.99 0.80
C LEU A 398 -16.20 29.12 -0.44
N LEU A 399 -15.31 28.11 -0.39
CA LEU A 399 -15.11 27.14 -1.48
C LEU A 399 -16.37 26.31 -1.77
N SER A 400 -17.23 26.11 -0.77
CA SER A 400 -18.55 25.49 -0.95
C SER A 400 -19.63 26.46 -1.48
N GLY A 401 -19.25 27.70 -1.80
CA GLY A 401 -20.15 28.76 -2.25
C GLY A 401 -20.99 29.36 -1.13
N GLY A 402 -20.45 29.43 0.10
CA GLY A 402 -21.13 29.94 1.30
C GLY A 402 -21.97 28.89 2.04
N GLY A 403 -21.85 27.61 1.67
CA GLY A 403 -22.61 26.49 2.23
C GLY A 403 -22.00 25.81 3.45
N ASP A 404 -22.44 24.58 3.74
CA ASP A 404 -21.88 23.76 4.81
C ASP A 404 -20.46 23.28 4.43
N PRO A 405 -19.41 23.59 5.21
CA PRO A 405 -18.04 23.17 4.91
C PRO A 405 -17.78 21.67 5.19
N ILE A 406 -18.64 20.99 5.96
CA ILE A 406 -18.40 19.64 6.44
C ILE A 406 -18.21 18.59 5.32
N PRO A 407 -18.97 18.58 4.22
CA PRO A 407 -18.74 17.65 3.11
C PRO A 407 -17.34 17.79 2.50
N LEU A 408 -16.88 19.02 2.26
CA LEU A 408 -15.56 19.26 1.69
C LEU A 408 -14.44 18.90 2.68
N LEU A 409 -14.62 19.25 3.96
CA LEU A 409 -13.72 18.82 5.04
C LEU A 409 -13.61 17.29 5.09
N LYS A 410 -14.74 16.59 4.96
CA LYS A 410 -14.76 15.13 4.96
C LYS A 410 -13.99 14.56 3.77
N ASP A 411 -14.14 15.14 2.57
CA ASP A 411 -13.40 14.68 1.39
C ASP A 411 -11.89 14.88 1.57
N ILE A 412 -11.46 16.04 2.11
CA ILE A 412 -10.06 16.30 2.48
C ILE A 412 -9.56 15.24 3.48
N LEU A 413 -10.30 14.98 4.55
CA LEU A 413 -9.87 14.00 5.56
C LEU A 413 -9.81 12.57 5.00
N LEU A 414 -10.74 12.18 4.12
CA LEU A 414 -10.69 10.87 3.44
C LEU A 414 -9.52 10.77 2.44
N TYR A 415 -9.02 11.89 1.94
CA TYR A 415 -7.81 11.93 1.11
C TYR A 415 -6.54 11.65 1.92
N HIS A 416 -6.58 11.79 3.24
CA HIS A 416 -5.46 11.46 4.14
C HIS A 416 -5.45 10.00 4.62
N VAL A 417 -6.45 9.19 4.25
CA VAL A 417 -6.62 7.84 4.78
C VAL A 417 -6.57 6.81 3.66
N VAL A 418 -5.83 5.73 3.88
CA VAL A 418 -5.70 4.57 2.97
C VAL A 418 -6.44 3.38 3.58
N PRO A 419 -7.19 2.59 2.80
CA PRO A 419 -7.92 1.41 3.27
C PRO A 419 -7.03 0.18 3.56
N GLU A 420 -5.78 0.39 3.93
CA GLU A 420 -4.76 -0.64 4.15
C GLU A 420 -3.65 -0.05 5.04
N ALA A 421 -3.03 -0.85 5.90
CA ALA A 421 -1.86 -0.44 6.68
C ALA A 421 -0.57 -0.59 5.87
N LEU A 422 0.01 0.55 5.51
CA LEU A 422 1.24 0.65 4.74
C LEU A 422 2.32 1.22 5.66
N ASP A 423 3.42 0.49 5.83
CA ASP A 423 4.61 1.02 6.46
C ASP A 423 5.32 2.03 5.54
N SER A 424 6.37 2.67 6.03
CA SER A 424 7.10 3.67 5.27
C SER A 424 7.78 3.11 4.03
N ASP A 425 8.26 1.87 4.04
CA ASP A 425 8.90 1.27 2.87
C ASP A 425 7.86 1.00 1.76
N ALA A 426 6.67 0.53 2.12
CA ALA A 426 5.53 0.36 1.22
C ALA A 426 5.03 1.71 0.66
N VAL A 427 4.87 2.73 1.52
CA VAL A 427 4.50 4.08 1.10
C VAL A 427 5.53 4.65 0.12
N LEU A 428 6.82 4.56 0.44
CA LEU A 428 7.88 5.21 -0.34
C LEU A 428 8.22 4.48 -1.66
N SER A 429 7.83 3.22 -1.79
CA SER A 429 8.02 2.42 -3.01
C SER A 429 6.79 2.37 -3.92
N ALA A 430 5.63 2.85 -3.45
CA ALA A 430 4.38 2.84 -4.20
C ALA A 430 4.44 3.69 -5.48
N GLU A 431 3.96 3.16 -6.60
CA GLU A 431 3.72 3.95 -7.83
C GLU A 431 2.54 4.94 -7.65
N GLY A 432 1.65 4.65 -6.70
CA GLY A 432 0.57 5.52 -6.27
C GLY A 432 -0.23 4.89 -5.13
N ILE A 433 -0.72 5.71 -4.21
CA ILE A 433 -1.37 5.27 -2.98
C ILE A 433 -2.87 5.56 -3.05
N PRO A 434 -3.75 4.54 -3.13
CA PRO A 434 -5.20 4.76 -3.24
C PRO A 434 -5.80 5.18 -1.89
N THR A 435 -6.45 6.33 -1.85
CA THR A 435 -7.07 6.85 -0.61
C THR A 435 -8.54 6.44 -0.49
N LEU A 436 -9.13 6.60 0.70
CA LEU A 436 -10.55 6.36 0.95
C LEU A 436 -11.48 7.34 0.20
N LEU A 437 -10.97 8.49 -0.23
CA LEU A 437 -11.69 9.36 -1.15
C LEU A 437 -11.83 8.74 -2.56
N GLY A 438 -10.92 7.84 -2.92
CA GLY A 438 -10.82 7.17 -4.22
C GLY A 438 -9.86 7.83 -5.20
N ALA A 439 -9.24 8.96 -4.82
CA ALA A 439 -8.11 9.54 -5.52
C ALA A 439 -6.80 8.85 -5.08
N SER A 440 -5.74 8.94 -5.88
CA SER A 440 -4.44 8.37 -5.54
C SER A 440 -3.42 9.47 -5.26
N LEU A 441 -2.59 9.28 -4.24
CA LEU A 441 -1.43 10.13 -3.95
C LEU A 441 -0.23 9.63 -4.76
N GLY A 442 0.60 10.55 -5.25
CA GLY A 442 1.92 10.21 -5.77
C GLY A 442 2.98 10.27 -4.67
N VAL A 443 4.19 9.82 -4.97
CA VAL A 443 5.32 9.86 -4.03
C VAL A 443 6.59 10.31 -4.75
N ASP A 444 7.31 11.28 -4.18
CA ASP A 444 8.64 11.72 -4.62
C ASP A 444 9.59 11.82 -3.43
N GLY A 445 10.43 10.80 -3.26
CA GLY A 445 11.42 10.77 -2.18
C GLY A 445 10.76 10.59 -0.81
N LEU A 446 10.67 11.66 -0.02
CA LEU A 446 9.96 11.66 1.29
C LEU A 446 8.67 12.48 1.23
N SER A 447 8.33 13.02 0.06
CA SER A 447 7.17 13.89 -0.14
C SER A 447 6.05 13.11 -0.80
N LEU A 448 4.83 13.36 -0.36
CA LEU A 448 3.60 12.90 -1.00
C LEU A 448 3.21 13.95 -2.02
N VAL A 449 3.07 13.54 -3.28
CA VAL A 449 2.66 14.43 -4.36
C VAL A 449 1.17 14.69 -4.23
N ASP A 450 0.83 15.93 -3.89
CA ASP A 450 -0.53 16.38 -3.68
C ASP A 450 -1.25 16.64 -5.02
N ALA A 451 -2.59 16.66 -5.01
CA ALA A 451 -3.35 16.99 -6.20
C ALA A 451 -3.44 18.50 -6.45
N ASP A 452 -3.18 19.32 -5.43
CA ASP A 452 -3.05 20.77 -5.54
C ASP A 452 -1.60 21.16 -5.91
N PRO A 453 -1.34 21.68 -7.12
CA PRO A 453 0.02 22.04 -7.56
C PRO A 453 0.54 23.36 -6.99
N ASP A 454 -0.33 24.15 -6.35
CA ASP A 454 -0.04 25.51 -5.88
C ASP A 454 0.27 25.53 -4.38
N VAL A 455 -0.14 24.50 -3.64
CA VAL A 455 0.33 24.19 -2.29
C VAL A 455 1.59 23.31 -2.34
N ALA A 456 2.48 23.46 -1.36
CA ALA A 456 3.69 22.66 -1.31
C ALA A 456 3.39 21.21 -0.92
N ASP A 457 3.93 20.26 -1.67
CA ASP A 457 3.84 18.83 -1.38
C ASP A 457 4.28 18.50 0.06
N PRO A 458 3.42 17.86 0.88
CA PRO A 458 3.75 17.50 2.24
C PRO A 458 4.84 16.42 2.30
N SER A 459 5.65 16.46 3.35
CA SER A 459 6.71 15.50 3.61
C SER A 459 6.41 14.66 4.84
N LEU A 460 6.83 13.38 4.80
CA LEU A 460 6.79 12.49 5.97
C LEU A 460 7.83 12.95 7.00
N ILE A 461 7.38 13.32 8.22
CA ILE A 461 8.25 13.81 9.30
C ILE A 461 8.36 12.85 10.49
N ALA A 462 7.43 11.91 10.62
CA ALA A 462 7.54 10.73 11.46
C ALA A 462 6.74 9.59 10.80
N THR A 463 7.27 8.38 10.85
CA THR A 463 6.67 7.23 10.15
C THR A 463 6.44 6.07 11.11
N ASP A 464 5.64 5.12 10.66
CA ASP A 464 5.48 3.79 11.28
C ASP A 464 5.00 3.87 12.73
N ILE A 465 4.13 4.84 13.03
CA ILE A 465 3.51 4.94 14.35
C ILE A 465 2.42 3.88 14.42
N ALA A 466 2.75 2.76 15.06
CA ALA A 466 1.83 1.65 15.22
C ALA A 466 0.59 2.04 16.04
N ALA A 467 -0.58 1.70 15.52
CA ALA A 467 -1.88 1.79 16.18
C ALA A 467 -2.50 0.39 16.30
N SER A 468 -3.53 0.24 17.13
CA SER A 468 -4.24 -1.03 17.24
C SER A 468 -5.05 -1.45 16.00
N ASN A 469 -5.27 -0.50 15.09
CA ASN A 469 -6.11 -0.64 13.90
C ASN A 469 -5.44 -0.01 12.65
N GLY A 470 -4.11 -0.10 12.59
CA GLY A 470 -3.32 0.34 11.44
C GLY A 470 -2.04 1.11 11.78
N ILE A 471 -1.61 1.99 10.88
CA ILE A 471 -0.35 2.75 10.96
C ILE A 471 -0.63 4.25 10.74
N ALA A 472 0.02 5.11 11.53
CA ALA A 472 0.03 6.55 11.29
C ALA A 472 1.42 7.04 10.83
N HIS A 473 1.41 7.89 9.80
CA HIS A 473 2.57 8.67 9.36
C HIS A 473 2.25 10.15 9.54
N VAL A 474 3.15 10.90 10.15
CA VAL A 474 2.99 12.33 10.39
C VAL A 474 3.51 13.11 9.19
N ILE A 475 2.73 14.09 8.74
CA ILE A 475 3.07 14.98 7.61
C ILE A 475 3.11 16.46 8.02
N ASP A 476 3.89 17.26 7.30
CA ASP A 476 4.07 18.70 7.55
C ASP A 476 3.26 19.64 6.63
N GLY A 477 2.35 19.08 5.84
CA GLY A 477 1.36 19.81 5.04
C GLY A 477 0.02 19.07 5.02
N VAL A 478 -1.04 19.76 4.62
CA VAL A 478 -2.38 19.17 4.46
C VAL A 478 -2.55 18.75 3.01
N LEU A 479 -2.95 17.50 2.76
CA LEU A 479 -3.25 16.97 1.43
C LEU A 479 -4.60 17.51 0.93
N LEU A 480 -4.64 18.06 -0.27
CA LEU A 480 -5.83 18.65 -0.87
C LEU A 480 -6.26 17.85 -2.10
N PRO A 481 -7.49 17.30 -2.13
CA PRO A 481 -7.93 16.42 -3.21
C PRO A 481 -8.21 17.13 -4.53
N VAL A 482 -8.19 18.46 -4.52
CA VAL A 482 -8.44 19.33 -5.67
C VAL A 482 -7.54 20.55 -5.56
N ASP A 483 -7.18 21.10 -6.70
CA ASP A 483 -6.52 22.40 -6.80
C ASP A 483 -7.49 23.51 -6.31
N VAL A 484 -7.21 24.04 -5.11
CA VAL A 484 -7.97 25.11 -4.47
C VAL A 484 -7.41 26.50 -4.77
N LEU A 485 -6.28 26.59 -5.46
CA LEU A 485 -5.55 27.84 -5.74
C LEU A 485 -5.15 27.98 -7.23
N GLN A 486 -6.05 27.63 -8.16
CA GLN A 486 -5.91 27.43 -9.63
C GLN A 486 -5.11 28.44 -10.50
N SER A 487 -4.10 29.16 -10.03
CA SER A 487 -3.46 30.27 -10.73
C SER A 487 -1.94 30.35 -10.53
N ASP A 488 -1.19 30.00 -11.58
CA ASP A 488 0.28 29.95 -11.59
C ASP A 488 0.97 31.15 -12.29
N GLY A 489 0.45 32.35 -12.05
CA GLY A 489 1.37 33.45 -11.73
C GLY A 489 1.33 34.72 -12.60
N SER A 490 0.89 35.82 -11.98
CA SER A 490 1.87 36.69 -11.30
C SER A 490 1.28 38.00 -10.74
N ASN A 491 0.57 37.86 -9.61
CA ASN A 491 0.74 38.61 -8.34
C ASN A 491 -0.54 39.36 -7.87
N SER A 492 -1.69 38.68 -7.71
CA SER A 492 -2.20 37.82 -6.59
C SER A 492 -3.20 38.55 -5.67
N VAL A 493 -4.43 38.03 -5.48
CA VAL A 493 -4.95 37.49 -4.20
C VAL A 493 -6.07 36.47 -4.48
N ASP A 494 -5.75 35.18 -4.44
CA ASP A 494 -6.65 34.06 -4.80
C ASP A 494 -7.70 33.75 -3.72
N PHE A 495 -7.48 34.25 -2.50
CA PHE A 495 -8.39 34.06 -1.36
C PHE A 495 -8.37 35.29 -0.43
N VAL A 496 -9.54 35.90 -0.17
CA VAL A 496 -9.70 37.05 0.72
C VAL A 496 -10.86 36.81 1.69
N ILE A 497 -10.58 36.98 2.97
CA ILE A 497 -11.60 37.04 4.01
C ILE A 497 -11.49 38.40 4.71
N GLY A 498 -12.57 39.17 4.67
CA GLY A 498 -12.73 40.44 5.35
C GLY A 498 -12.87 40.30 6.86
N THR A 499 -13.42 41.33 7.48
CA THR A 499 -13.61 41.47 8.92
C THR A 499 -15.08 41.69 9.25
N ASP A 500 -15.44 41.80 10.54
CA ASP A 500 -16.81 42.19 10.93
C ASP A 500 -17.03 43.73 10.86
N GLU A 501 -16.08 44.48 10.30
CA GLU A 501 -16.18 45.92 10.05
C GLU A 501 -16.17 46.20 8.55
N ALA A 502 -16.75 47.34 8.14
CA ALA A 502 -16.77 47.75 6.74
C ALA A 502 -15.38 47.76 6.08
N ASP A 503 -15.25 46.95 5.03
CA ASP A 503 -14.03 46.67 4.28
C ASP A 503 -14.07 47.26 2.86
N HIS A 504 -12.87 47.43 2.29
CA HIS A 504 -12.71 47.80 0.89
C HIS A 504 -11.75 46.82 0.22
N ILE A 505 -12.30 45.90 -0.56
CA ILE A 505 -11.59 44.75 -1.12
C ILE A 505 -11.43 44.92 -2.63
N SER A 506 -10.22 44.66 -3.15
CA SER A 506 -9.99 44.64 -4.59
C SER A 506 -8.88 43.66 -4.99
N THR A 507 -9.27 42.59 -5.67
CA THR A 507 -8.38 41.46 -6.01
C THR A 507 -7.77 41.59 -7.42
N ARG A 508 -8.44 42.35 -8.30
CA ARG A 508 -7.98 42.94 -9.57
C ARG A 508 -7.94 41.97 -10.75
N LYS A 509 -7.26 40.85 -10.63
CA LYS A 509 -7.06 39.87 -11.69
C LYS A 509 -6.91 38.50 -11.04
N ASP A 510 -7.16 37.51 -11.88
CA ASP A 510 -7.13 36.08 -11.57
C ASP A 510 -8.48 35.65 -10.97
N ALA A 511 -8.73 34.35 -10.83
CA ALA A 511 -10.00 33.86 -10.30
C ALA A 511 -9.92 33.89 -8.78
N ASP A 512 -10.67 34.80 -8.16
CA ASP A 512 -10.52 35.12 -6.75
C ASP A 512 -11.73 34.65 -5.93
N PHE A 513 -11.49 34.17 -4.71
CA PHE A 513 -12.54 33.91 -3.71
C PHE A 513 -12.53 34.99 -2.64
N VAL A 514 -13.64 35.70 -2.46
CA VAL A 514 -13.77 36.82 -1.52
C VAL A 514 -14.98 36.64 -0.61
N SER A 515 -14.79 36.83 0.69
CA SER A 515 -15.87 37.02 1.68
C SER A 515 -15.67 38.35 2.40
N GLY A 516 -16.70 39.20 2.43
CA GLY A 516 -16.72 40.47 3.19
C GLY A 516 -16.87 40.27 4.69
N LYS A 517 -17.60 39.21 5.08
CA LYS A 517 -18.01 38.85 6.46
C LYS A 517 -19.09 39.75 7.01
N GLY A 518 -18.75 40.85 7.65
CA GLY A 518 -19.75 41.71 8.27
C GLY A 518 -19.37 43.17 8.17
N GLY A 519 -20.35 44.06 8.15
CA GLY A 519 -20.13 45.48 7.84
C GLY A 519 -20.72 45.83 6.47
N ASP A 520 -20.68 47.11 6.11
CA ASP A 520 -21.12 47.56 4.79
C ASP A 520 -19.88 47.63 3.87
N ASP A 521 -19.68 46.64 3.02
CA ASP A 521 -18.42 46.40 2.28
C ASP A 521 -18.44 46.95 0.84
N ASP A 522 -17.25 47.29 0.33
CA ASP A 522 -17.03 47.69 -1.08
C ASP A 522 -16.05 46.73 -1.76
N ILE A 523 -16.59 45.76 -2.52
CA ILE A 523 -15.87 44.61 -3.07
C ILE A 523 -15.75 44.71 -4.60
N PHE A 524 -14.52 44.66 -5.09
CA PHE A 524 -14.19 44.68 -6.53
C PHE A 524 -13.35 43.45 -6.93
N LEU A 525 -14.00 42.44 -7.51
CA LEU A 525 -13.37 41.15 -7.85
C LEU A 525 -12.40 41.31 -9.05
N GLY A 526 -12.88 41.81 -10.19
CA GLY A 526 -11.99 42.47 -11.15
C GLY A 526 -11.83 41.74 -12.48
N ARG A 527 -10.99 40.71 -12.57
CA ARG A 527 -10.84 39.98 -13.83
C ARG A 527 -10.54 38.53 -13.54
N GLY A 528 -11.48 37.66 -13.84
CA GLY A 528 -11.38 36.26 -13.50
C GLY A 528 -12.79 35.73 -13.45
N ASN A 529 -12.94 34.43 -13.21
CA ASN A 529 -14.25 33.92 -12.83
C ASN A 529 -14.24 33.89 -11.31
N ASP A 530 -14.80 34.93 -10.70
CA ASP A 530 -14.61 35.20 -9.29
C ASP A 530 -15.80 34.71 -8.45
N VAL A 531 -15.57 34.44 -7.17
CA VAL A 531 -16.62 34.19 -6.18
C VAL A 531 -16.57 35.29 -5.13
N GLY A 532 -17.67 36.04 -4.98
CA GLY A 532 -17.77 37.13 -3.99
C GLY A 532 -19.00 36.96 -3.10
N LEU A 533 -18.80 36.85 -1.78
CA LEU A 533 -19.84 36.87 -0.76
C LEU A 533 -19.75 38.18 0.02
N GLY A 534 -20.85 38.93 0.12
CA GLY A 534 -20.95 40.15 0.93
C GLY A 534 -20.90 39.82 2.41
N GLY A 535 -21.94 39.13 2.88
CA GLY A 535 -22.08 38.70 4.27
C GLY A 535 -23.15 39.50 5.00
N ASP A 536 -22.92 39.84 6.26
CA ASP A 536 -23.84 40.65 7.06
C ASP A 536 -23.62 42.16 6.82
N GLY A 537 -24.54 42.86 6.17
CA GLY A 537 -24.51 44.32 6.02
C GLY A 537 -25.01 44.77 4.66
N ASN A 538 -24.88 46.06 4.33
CA ASN A 538 -25.35 46.58 3.04
C ASN A 538 -24.16 46.75 2.11
N ASP A 539 -23.91 45.73 1.32
CA ASP A 539 -22.70 45.55 0.57
C ASP A 539 -22.81 46.10 -0.86
N GLN A 540 -21.66 46.43 -1.41
CA GLN A 540 -21.50 46.80 -2.79
C GLN A 540 -20.49 45.88 -3.46
N ILE A 541 -20.96 44.99 -4.34
CA ILE A 541 -20.11 43.99 -5.00
C ILE A 541 -20.10 44.18 -6.51
N ASN A 542 -18.91 44.16 -7.10
CA ASN A 542 -18.69 44.33 -8.54
C ASN A 542 -17.74 43.28 -9.12
N GLY A 543 -18.29 42.33 -9.88
CA GLY A 543 -17.53 41.24 -10.52
C GLY A 543 -16.58 41.72 -11.63
N GLN A 544 -17.03 42.72 -12.38
CA GLN A 544 -16.35 43.36 -13.51
C GLN A 544 -16.19 42.50 -14.76
N LYS A 545 -15.32 41.47 -14.78
CA LYS A 545 -15.02 40.72 -16.01
C LYS A 545 -14.73 39.25 -15.73
N GLY A 546 -15.44 38.42 -16.47
CA GLY A 546 -15.38 36.96 -16.41
C GLY A 546 -16.75 36.46 -15.95
N ASP A 547 -16.90 35.16 -15.83
CA ASP A 547 -18.18 34.57 -15.42
C ASP A 547 -18.18 34.48 -13.89
N ASP A 548 -18.76 35.47 -13.24
CA ASP A 548 -18.66 35.67 -11.79
C ASP A 548 -19.85 35.07 -11.02
N ARG A 549 -19.61 34.61 -9.79
CA ARG A 549 -20.65 34.18 -8.84
C ARG A 549 -20.67 35.10 -7.63
N ILE A 550 -21.75 35.84 -7.44
CA ILE A 550 -21.86 36.89 -6.42
C ILE A 550 -23.09 36.63 -5.54
N SER A 551 -22.91 36.69 -4.22
CA SER A 551 -23.99 36.69 -3.20
C SER A 551 -23.89 37.96 -2.35
N GLY A 552 -25.01 38.67 -2.16
CA GLY A 552 -25.10 39.77 -1.19
C GLY A 552 -25.17 39.25 0.26
N ASP A 553 -25.88 38.14 0.44
CA ASP A 553 -26.19 37.49 1.72
C ASP A 553 -27.21 38.28 2.54
N ALA A 554 -26.86 39.03 3.58
CA ALA A 554 -27.83 39.63 4.49
C ALA A 554 -27.72 41.16 4.57
N GLY A 555 -28.66 41.88 3.97
CA GLY A 555 -28.81 43.33 4.05
C GLY A 555 -29.34 43.92 2.74
N ASP A 556 -29.36 45.25 2.60
CA ASP A 556 -29.83 45.91 1.38
C ASP A 556 -28.66 46.13 0.40
N ASP A 557 -28.40 45.16 -0.46
CA ASP A 557 -27.17 45.04 -1.25
C ASP A 557 -27.22 45.67 -2.64
N ARG A 558 -26.04 45.89 -3.21
CA ARG A 558 -25.84 46.41 -4.57
C ARG A 558 -24.88 45.52 -5.34
N LEU A 559 -25.45 44.67 -6.20
CA LEU A 559 -24.70 43.67 -6.95
C LEU A 559 -24.60 44.05 -8.43
N ASN A 560 -23.39 43.98 -8.99
CA ASN A 560 -23.16 44.18 -10.41
C ASN A 560 -22.16 43.14 -10.96
N GLY A 561 -22.65 42.21 -11.80
CA GLY A 561 -21.82 41.16 -12.42
C GLY A 561 -20.78 41.75 -13.37
N GLY A 562 -21.25 42.50 -14.37
CA GLY A 562 -20.40 43.31 -15.23
C GLY A 562 -20.28 42.76 -16.65
N ARG A 563 -19.34 41.86 -16.91
CA ARG A 563 -19.14 41.29 -18.25
C ARG A 563 -18.81 39.81 -18.13
N GLY A 564 -19.65 38.98 -18.70
CA GLY A 564 -19.54 37.53 -18.63
C GLY A 564 -20.93 36.97 -18.40
N ASN A 565 -21.05 35.67 -18.27
CA ASN A 565 -22.32 35.06 -17.87
C ASN A 565 -22.31 34.94 -16.34
N ASP A 566 -22.83 35.97 -15.67
CA ASP A 566 -22.71 36.11 -14.23
C ASP A 566 -23.90 35.45 -13.51
N THR A 567 -23.68 34.97 -12.28
CA THR A 567 -24.74 34.51 -11.37
C THR A 567 -24.76 35.40 -10.13
N LEU A 568 -25.86 36.12 -9.93
CA LEU A 568 -26.04 37.03 -8.80
C LEU A 568 -27.21 36.56 -7.93
N ASP A 569 -27.02 36.57 -6.61
CA ASP A 569 -28.03 36.31 -5.59
C ASP A 569 -28.04 37.48 -4.60
N GLY A 570 -29.17 38.17 -4.45
CA GLY A 570 -29.32 39.31 -3.52
C GLY A 570 -29.25 38.82 -2.08
N GLY A 571 -30.19 37.95 -1.71
CA GLY A 571 -30.22 37.31 -0.40
C GLY A 571 -31.36 37.86 0.46
N ASP A 572 -31.10 38.14 1.72
CA ASP A 572 -32.07 38.73 2.65
C ASP A 572 -31.98 40.26 2.62
N GLY A 573 -32.96 40.97 2.05
CA GLY A 573 -33.05 42.43 2.17
C GLY A 573 -33.57 43.08 0.89
N ALA A 574 -33.61 44.41 0.82
CA ALA A 574 -34.11 45.10 -0.37
C ALA A 574 -32.98 45.41 -1.35
N ASP A 575 -32.75 44.51 -2.31
CA ASP A 575 -31.52 44.48 -3.11
C ASP A 575 -31.63 45.21 -4.44
N ILE A 576 -30.47 45.58 -4.98
CA ILE A 576 -30.34 46.17 -6.31
C ILE A 576 -29.36 45.33 -7.14
N LEU A 577 -29.90 44.63 -8.13
CA LEU A 577 -29.15 43.72 -8.98
C LEU A 577 -29.00 44.25 -10.40
N ARG A 578 -27.80 44.07 -10.96
CA ARG A 578 -27.50 44.32 -12.36
C ARG A 578 -26.58 43.22 -12.88
N GLY A 579 -27.09 42.34 -13.73
CA GLY A 579 -26.29 41.30 -14.38
C GLY A 579 -25.11 41.90 -15.13
N GLY A 580 -25.37 42.69 -16.16
CA GLY A 580 -24.30 43.32 -16.91
C GLY A 580 -24.44 42.99 -18.38
N ARG A 581 -23.32 42.68 -19.04
CA ARG A 581 -23.33 42.24 -20.44
C ARG A 581 -23.24 40.73 -20.48
N ASP A 582 -23.74 40.18 -21.58
CA ASP A 582 -23.78 38.73 -21.81
C ASP A 582 -24.88 38.09 -20.95
N ALA A 583 -25.02 36.76 -20.89
CA ALA A 583 -26.25 36.15 -20.40
C ALA A 583 -26.19 35.86 -18.90
N ASP A 584 -26.89 36.64 -18.10
CA ASP A 584 -26.80 36.59 -16.63
C ASP A 584 -27.97 35.85 -15.97
N THR A 585 -27.74 35.26 -14.79
CA THR A 585 -28.77 34.70 -13.91
C THR A 585 -28.86 35.53 -12.64
N LEU A 586 -30.05 36.04 -12.33
CA LEU A 586 -30.30 36.95 -11.20
C LEU A 586 -31.38 36.36 -10.29
N THR A 587 -31.11 36.32 -8.99
CA THR A 587 -32.06 35.96 -7.93
C THR A 587 -32.14 37.14 -6.98
N GLY A 588 -33.34 37.66 -6.73
CA GLY A 588 -33.54 38.79 -5.81
C GLY A 588 -33.40 38.35 -4.36
N GLY A 589 -34.10 37.28 -3.99
CA GLY A 589 -34.13 36.73 -2.65
C GLY A 589 -35.39 37.15 -1.88
N ALA A 590 -35.21 37.55 -0.62
CA ALA A 590 -36.29 37.98 0.25
C ALA A 590 -36.56 39.49 0.11
N ASP A 591 -37.69 39.95 0.64
CA ASP A 591 -38.12 41.35 0.56
C ASP A 591 -38.33 41.86 -0.89
N ALA A 592 -38.00 43.10 -1.21
CA ALA A 592 -38.46 43.75 -2.43
C ALA A 592 -37.31 44.36 -3.23
N ASP A 593 -37.06 43.79 -4.40
CA ASP A 593 -35.80 44.00 -5.13
C ASP A 593 -35.95 44.85 -6.38
N ILE A 594 -34.82 45.37 -6.85
CA ILE A 594 -34.76 46.18 -8.07
C ILE A 594 -33.74 45.59 -9.05
N PHE A 595 -34.22 45.09 -10.18
CA PHE A 595 -33.40 44.59 -11.28
C PHE A 595 -33.19 45.68 -12.33
N ILE A 596 -31.94 46.09 -12.58
CA ILE A 596 -31.60 47.23 -13.43
C ILE A 596 -31.12 46.81 -14.81
N PHE A 597 -31.83 47.26 -15.85
CA PHE A 597 -31.48 47.01 -17.24
C PHE A 597 -31.17 48.29 -18.01
N ASN A 598 -30.23 48.20 -18.96
CA ASN A 598 -29.85 49.29 -19.85
C ASN A 598 -29.51 48.76 -21.25
N SER A 599 -29.25 49.66 -22.20
CA SER A 599 -28.99 49.29 -23.61
C SER A 599 -27.77 48.39 -23.85
N SER A 600 -26.93 48.14 -22.82
CA SER A 600 -25.82 47.19 -22.89
C SER A 600 -26.07 45.89 -22.13
N SER A 601 -27.26 45.72 -21.53
CA SER A 601 -27.67 44.47 -20.89
C SER A 601 -27.72 43.32 -21.89
N GLY A 602 -27.47 42.10 -21.44
CA GLY A 602 -27.53 40.91 -22.29
C GLY A 602 -28.90 40.25 -22.28
N ALA A 603 -28.87 38.92 -22.35
CA ALA A 603 -30.07 38.08 -22.35
C ALA A 603 -30.17 37.42 -20.97
N ASP A 604 -30.88 38.07 -20.06
CA ASP A 604 -30.77 37.81 -18.63
C ASP A 604 -32.00 37.04 -18.13
N THR A 605 -31.82 36.19 -17.14
CA THR A 605 -32.90 35.42 -16.49
C THR A 605 -33.02 35.83 -15.03
N ILE A 606 -34.22 36.25 -14.63
CA ILE A 606 -34.58 36.47 -13.21
C ILE A 606 -35.32 35.22 -12.72
N THR A 607 -34.85 34.63 -11.63
CA THR A 607 -35.27 33.28 -11.20
C THR A 607 -36.49 33.28 -10.27
N ASP A 608 -36.74 34.37 -9.55
CA ASP A 608 -37.68 34.43 -8.41
C ASP A 608 -38.59 35.67 -8.38
N PHE A 609 -38.65 36.44 -9.47
CA PHE A 609 -39.42 37.69 -9.57
C PHE A 609 -40.86 37.59 -9.02
N THR A 610 -41.19 38.41 -8.04
CA THR A 610 -42.49 38.51 -7.38
C THR A 610 -43.21 39.81 -7.75
N SER A 611 -44.23 39.68 -8.60
CA SER A 611 -45.03 40.83 -9.05
C SER A 611 -45.74 41.56 -7.91
N GLY A 612 -45.63 42.87 -7.90
CA GLY A 612 -46.14 43.77 -6.87
C GLY A 612 -45.24 43.95 -5.65
N GLU A 613 -44.13 43.22 -5.58
CA GLU A 613 -43.06 43.38 -4.58
C GLU A 613 -41.80 43.88 -5.29
N ASP A 614 -41.32 43.14 -6.30
CA ASP A 614 -40.11 43.47 -7.05
C ASP A 614 -40.35 44.45 -8.20
N LEU A 615 -39.27 45.12 -8.63
CA LEU A 615 -39.28 46.12 -9.67
C LEU A 615 -38.24 45.85 -10.77
N ILE A 616 -38.68 45.95 -12.02
CA ILE A 616 -37.80 45.93 -13.20
C ILE A 616 -37.55 47.37 -13.64
N SER A 617 -36.32 47.85 -13.49
CA SER A 617 -35.92 49.18 -13.91
C SER A 617 -35.49 49.21 -15.37
N LEU A 618 -36.35 49.80 -16.21
CA LEU A 618 -36.13 50.09 -17.63
C LEU A 618 -35.80 51.58 -17.87
N HIS A 619 -35.54 52.35 -16.80
CA HIS A 619 -35.33 53.79 -16.85
C HIS A 619 -34.20 54.22 -17.80
N ALA A 620 -33.20 53.36 -18.04
CA ALA A 620 -32.08 53.62 -18.93
C ALA A 620 -32.34 53.23 -20.41
N LEU A 621 -33.57 52.83 -20.74
CA LEU A 621 -34.02 52.43 -22.08
C LEU A 621 -35.06 53.43 -22.61
N SER A 622 -35.32 53.45 -23.92
CA SER A 622 -36.31 54.39 -24.50
C SER A 622 -37.77 53.95 -24.31
N VAL A 623 -38.11 53.38 -23.15
CA VAL A 623 -39.48 52.96 -22.78
C VAL A 623 -40.03 53.90 -21.72
N GLU A 624 -41.01 54.71 -22.10
CA GLU A 624 -41.59 55.74 -21.22
C GLU A 624 -42.86 55.27 -20.46
N SER A 625 -43.43 54.09 -20.79
CA SER A 625 -44.59 53.54 -20.08
C SER A 625 -44.84 52.06 -20.38
N PHE A 626 -45.67 51.42 -19.54
CA PHE A 626 -46.13 50.04 -19.73
C PHE A 626 -46.90 49.84 -21.05
N GLU A 627 -47.67 50.85 -21.50
CA GLU A 627 -48.35 50.80 -22.80
C GLU A 627 -47.34 50.76 -23.97
N ALA A 628 -46.19 51.44 -23.83
CA ALA A 628 -45.11 51.41 -24.82
C ALA A 628 -44.34 50.07 -24.82
N LEU A 629 -44.28 49.39 -23.68
CA LEU A 629 -43.66 48.07 -23.55
C LEU A 629 -44.49 46.95 -24.21
N GLY A 630 -45.80 47.15 -24.37
CA GLY A 630 -46.75 46.07 -24.68
C GLY A 630 -46.44 45.19 -25.91
N GLU A 631 -45.74 45.69 -26.94
CA GLU A 631 -45.31 44.88 -28.10
C GLU A 631 -44.03 44.06 -27.83
N GLY A 632 -43.27 44.40 -26.78
CA GLY A 632 -42.07 43.70 -26.34
C GLY A 632 -42.33 42.65 -25.25
N LEU A 633 -43.56 42.50 -24.75
CA LEU A 633 -43.89 41.53 -23.71
C LEU A 633 -44.54 40.27 -24.32
N SER A 634 -44.01 39.10 -24.00
CA SER A 634 -44.50 37.80 -24.48
C SER A 634 -44.32 36.69 -23.44
N ASP A 635 -44.91 35.51 -23.69
CA ASP A 635 -44.70 34.30 -22.86
C ASP A 635 -43.84 33.29 -23.62
N SER A 636 -42.98 32.59 -22.89
CA SER A 636 -42.19 31.43 -23.34
C SER A 636 -42.54 30.18 -22.50
N ASP A 637 -41.85 29.07 -22.76
CA ASP A 637 -42.00 27.85 -21.93
C ASP A 637 -41.43 28.05 -20.51
N ASP A 638 -40.46 28.96 -20.35
CA ASP A 638 -39.74 29.22 -19.09
C ASP A 638 -40.36 30.38 -18.28
N GLY A 639 -41.15 31.25 -18.92
CA GLY A 639 -41.85 32.35 -18.27
C GLY A 639 -42.05 33.57 -19.17
N ALA A 640 -42.30 34.73 -18.57
CA ALA A 640 -42.52 35.99 -19.27
C ALA A 640 -41.21 36.50 -19.87
N VAL A 641 -41.25 36.94 -21.13
CA VAL A 641 -40.10 37.48 -21.85
C VAL A 641 -40.35 38.94 -22.21
N ILE A 642 -39.44 39.81 -21.81
CA ILE A 642 -39.40 41.23 -22.15
C ILE A 642 -38.28 41.45 -23.18
N SER A 643 -38.66 41.79 -24.41
CA SER A 643 -37.75 42.09 -25.51
C SER A 643 -37.82 43.57 -25.86
N VAL A 644 -36.74 44.31 -25.60
CA VAL A 644 -36.72 45.76 -25.84
C VAL A 644 -35.33 46.24 -26.23
N GLU A 645 -35.23 47.11 -27.24
CA GLU A 645 -33.95 47.68 -27.72
C GLU A 645 -32.83 46.65 -28.02
N GLY A 646 -33.17 45.38 -28.24
CA GLY A 646 -32.22 44.30 -28.49
C GLY A 646 -31.72 43.56 -27.25
N ILE A 647 -32.21 43.92 -26.06
CA ILE A 647 -32.04 43.14 -24.83
C ILE A 647 -33.23 42.19 -24.64
N GLU A 648 -33.01 41.10 -23.92
CA GLU A 648 -34.02 40.10 -23.58
C GLU A 648 -33.96 39.81 -22.08
N ILE A 649 -35.11 39.83 -21.41
CA ILE A 649 -35.22 39.53 -19.98
C ILE A 649 -36.26 38.44 -19.83
N THR A 650 -35.89 37.32 -19.22
CA THR A 650 -36.80 36.21 -18.91
C THR A 650 -37.11 36.20 -17.42
N LEU A 651 -38.39 36.19 -17.06
CA LEU A 651 -38.87 36.07 -15.69
C LEU A 651 -39.36 34.64 -15.47
N SER A 652 -38.53 33.82 -14.84
CA SER A 652 -38.78 32.39 -14.66
C SER A 652 -40.07 32.16 -13.87
N GLY A 653 -40.96 31.32 -14.38
CA GLY A 653 -42.22 30.97 -13.70
C GLY A 653 -43.28 32.08 -13.59
N VAL A 654 -42.99 33.29 -14.10
CA VAL A 654 -43.94 34.41 -14.15
C VAL A 654 -44.63 34.44 -15.50
N THR A 655 -45.90 34.85 -15.56
CA THR A 655 -46.62 35.00 -16.84
C THR A 655 -46.67 36.47 -17.27
N ALA A 656 -46.55 36.76 -18.57
CA ALA A 656 -46.66 38.12 -19.09
C ALA A 656 -47.98 38.79 -18.68
N GLY A 657 -49.07 38.01 -18.59
CA GLY A 657 -50.39 38.50 -18.21
C GLY A 657 -50.55 38.88 -16.73
N SER A 658 -49.62 38.49 -15.84
CA SER A 658 -49.64 38.89 -14.43
C SER A 658 -48.96 40.21 -14.16
N LEU A 659 -48.13 40.70 -15.08
CA LEU A 659 -47.39 41.95 -14.93
C LEU A 659 -48.29 43.18 -15.17
N THR A 660 -47.99 44.24 -14.44
CA THR A 660 -48.69 45.53 -14.44
C THR A 660 -47.70 46.68 -14.56
N ALA A 661 -48.19 47.92 -14.62
CA ALA A 661 -47.32 49.08 -14.66
C ALA A 661 -46.54 49.33 -13.34
N ASP A 662 -47.01 48.75 -12.22
CA ASP A 662 -46.39 48.94 -10.90
C ASP A 662 -45.12 48.08 -10.75
N ASP A 663 -44.94 47.05 -11.58
CA ASP A 663 -43.77 46.16 -11.60
C ASP A 663 -42.55 46.78 -12.33
N PHE A 664 -42.68 48.00 -12.86
CA PHE A 664 -41.66 48.62 -13.70
C PHE A 664 -41.35 50.05 -13.32
N ILE A 665 -40.07 50.42 -13.47
CA ILE A 665 -39.60 51.80 -13.41
C ILE A 665 -39.25 52.26 -14.83
N PHE A 666 -39.94 53.30 -15.33
CA PHE A 666 -39.77 53.84 -16.69
C PHE A 666 -38.94 55.14 -16.73
N GLY A 667 -38.48 55.49 -17.94
CA GLY A 667 -37.68 56.69 -18.28
C GLY A 667 -38.37 58.03 -18.06
#